data_AF-A0A6P4FJU9-F1
#
_entry.id   AF-A0A6P4FJU9-F1
#
_cell.length_a   1.000
_cell.length_b   1.000
_cell.length_c   1.000
_cell.angle_alpha   90.00
_cell.angle_beta   90.00
_cell.angle_gamma   90.00
#
_symmetry.space_group_name_H-M   'P 1'
#
loop_
_entity.id
_entity.type
_entity.pdbx_description
1 polymer ?
#
loop_
_entity_poly.entity_id
_entity_poly.type
_entity_poly.pdbx_seq_one_letter_code
_entity_poly.pdbx_strand_id
1 'polypeptide(L)'
;MMSKLCAILAQTAHRSSERRHLLNQALFFAHQASGVKVRGNHCCAMKVVPSRQEHLNALKGEEFDVLVIGGGAIGCGCAVDAACRGLKTALIEADDFASGSSSRSSKLIDGSGSYLGTALREKDIEQLYIMLQMMSERVTMLKIAPHLNRIQPMIIPVYSMLGMPFTWLGLKVYDWISATSNVRGSHFLSREATLYEFPLLKTEGLRGGVVYYDGQVDDARMCLALVMTAVALGANVGNHMEVVDLLPQEGCCRVVGVKDKISGQNFYIQAKSVINATGTSTDAIRQLDREGTAPILVPTLGTHVSLPKYFGSGHYGLLSPPLKKDDLTIVMVPFENHMVLGVREVELDEVSGRGSPSPDPDDVDCLLEAAKRRMEPCVELGRCHVLSAWTGIKPSVSCPTDSAEDEVEDKRGSPISSYMIEVSADNLITLAGGRWSSYRVMAADAVDMAIKSCGLCDDHVTMSWTQDLKLDGAEYWCCMLPLEFVQDYDVPMDVAQHISDSYGYNGHALFSQAPDMKKRLHPNFPYIEAEVQYAVRNEYACTLVDVIARRLRIAFVDAAATLHMLPKILKIMAEEKGWEEGQQIKEMQAAQEFLVRQMGLGAIFRPRGAGKSKPKKASAAGCCCRAAARKEARSYSRDHSPLATQRSSRRISNSSLTPTSGLTHHAVEDSPGCSDRSGNIPTVWSNRKRELIINVWRNKFMC
;
A
#
# COMPACT_ATOMS: atom_id res chain seq x y z
N MET A 1 35.46 5.44 -9.84
CA MET A 1 35.54 4.04 -9.33
C MET A 1 34.21 3.31 -9.52
N MET A 2 33.07 3.86 -9.07
CA MET A 2 31.73 3.25 -9.24
C MET A 2 31.28 3.08 -10.71
N SER A 3 31.56 4.05 -11.59
CA SER A 3 31.31 3.90 -13.04
C SER A 3 32.04 2.68 -13.64
N LYS A 4 33.31 2.45 -13.25
CA LYS A 4 34.08 1.27 -13.66
C LYS A 4 33.52 -0.02 -13.08
N LEU A 5 33.07 -0.01 -11.82
CA LEU A 5 32.43 -1.17 -11.20
C LEU A 5 31.11 -1.53 -11.90
N CYS A 6 30.25 -0.54 -12.19
CA CYS A 6 29.00 -0.75 -12.92
C CYS A 6 29.25 -1.26 -14.35
N ALA A 7 30.27 -0.73 -15.04
CA ALA A 7 30.65 -1.21 -16.37
C ALA A 7 31.18 -2.65 -16.37
N ILE A 8 31.95 -3.05 -15.34
CA ILE A 8 32.42 -4.44 -15.17
C ILE A 8 31.24 -5.37 -14.88
N LEU A 9 30.33 -4.97 -13.99
CA LEU A 9 29.12 -5.75 -13.68
C LEU A 9 28.19 -5.89 -14.91
N ALA A 10 28.12 -4.87 -15.78
CA ALA A 10 27.34 -4.93 -17.02
C ALA A 10 27.89 -5.96 -18.03
N GLN A 11 29.20 -6.23 -18.00
CA GLN A 11 29.82 -7.23 -18.87
C GLN A 11 29.44 -8.65 -18.44
N THR A 12 29.22 -8.88 -17.15
CA THR A 12 28.86 -10.17 -16.56
C THR A 12 27.35 -10.39 -16.42
N ALA A 13 26.51 -9.37 -16.69
CA ALA A 13 25.06 -9.48 -16.58
C ALA A 13 24.46 -10.37 -17.71
N HIS A 14 23.64 -11.34 -17.32
CA HIS A 14 22.99 -12.28 -18.25
C HIS A 14 21.69 -11.73 -18.83
N ARG A 15 20.97 -10.83 -18.13
CA ARG A 15 19.74 -10.21 -18.63
C ARG A 15 20.01 -8.88 -19.34
N SER A 16 19.28 -8.65 -20.43
CA SER A 16 19.44 -7.42 -21.24
C SER A 16 18.99 -6.14 -20.50
N SER A 17 18.06 -6.26 -19.54
CA SER A 17 17.61 -5.15 -18.67
C SER A 17 18.68 -4.79 -17.63
N GLU A 18 19.28 -5.78 -16.97
CA GLU A 18 20.40 -5.61 -16.03
C GLU A 18 21.60 -4.94 -16.70
N ARG A 19 21.99 -5.41 -17.89
CA ARG A 19 23.09 -4.80 -18.67
C ARG A 19 22.77 -3.35 -19.03
N ARG A 20 21.54 -3.04 -19.47
CA ARG A 20 21.12 -1.66 -19.77
C ARG A 20 21.13 -0.77 -18.53
N HIS A 21 20.63 -1.27 -17.40
CA HIS A 21 20.62 -0.52 -16.14
C HIS A 21 22.03 -0.22 -15.64
N LEU A 22 22.92 -1.21 -15.62
CA LEU A 22 24.31 -1.06 -15.18
C LEU A 22 25.11 -0.15 -16.13
N LEU A 23 24.85 -0.18 -17.43
CA LEU A 23 25.45 0.75 -18.40
C LEU A 23 24.92 2.18 -18.22
N ASN A 24 23.62 2.35 -18.01
CA ASN A 24 23.02 3.65 -17.74
C ASN A 24 23.52 4.23 -16.41
N GLN A 25 23.68 3.42 -15.36
CA GLN A 25 24.33 3.84 -14.12
C GLN A 25 25.81 4.17 -14.34
N ALA A 26 26.55 3.37 -15.13
CA ALA A 26 27.95 3.65 -15.43
C ALA A 26 28.12 5.00 -16.17
N LEU A 27 27.22 5.32 -17.09
CA LEU A 27 27.15 6.60 -17.80
C LEU A 27 26.70 7.73 -16.89
N PHE A 28 25.73 7.49 -16.02
CA PHE A 28 25.25 8.46 -15.03
C PHE A 28 26.35 8.85 -14.04
N PHE A 29 27.11 7.87 -13.53
CA PHE A 29 28.30 8.11 -12.70
C PHE A 29 29.45 8.78 -13.47
N ALA A 30 29.44 8.76 -14.81
CA ALA A 30 30.41 9.44 -15.65
C ALA A 30 29.98 10.87 -16.03
N HIS A 31 28.68 11.14 -16.14
CA HIS A 31 28.08 12.42 -16.52
C HIS A 31 27.55 13.23 -15.33
N GLN A 32 28.36 13.45 -14.30
CA GLN A 32 28.15 14.56 -13.36
C GLN A 32 28.64 15.87 -13.99
N ALA A 33 27.96 16.40 -15.02
CA ALA A 33 28.25 17.76 -15.52
C ALA A 33 27.20 18.45 -16.42
N SER A 34 26.11 17.81 -16.84
CA SER A 34 25.22 18.46 -17.83
C SER A 34 23.75 18.34 -17.45
N GLY A 35 23.21 19.45 -16.94
CA GLY A 35 21.79 19.64 -16.66
C GLY A 35 20.96 19.50 -17.94
N VAL A 36 19.97 18.61 -17.89
CA VAL A 36 19.00 18.40 -18.97
C VAL A 36 17.90 19.45 -18.83
N LYS A 37 17.70 20.26 -19.89
CA LYS A 37 16.58 21.19 -20.00
C LYS A 37 15.27 20.41 -20.20
N VAL A 38 14.41 20.46 -19.19
CA VAL A 38 13.01 20.02 -19.28
C VAL A 38 12.26 20.95 -20.24
N ARG A 39 11.69 20.40 -21.31
CA ARG A 39 10.75 21.14 -22.18
C ARG A 39 9.44 21.34 -21.42
N GLY A 40 8.95 22.57 -21.44
CA GLY A 40 7.84 23.02 -20.61
C GLY A 40 6.44 22.65 -21.09
N ASN A 41 5.53 22.75 -20.12
CA ASN A 41 4.10 22.99 -20.22
C ASN A 41 3.28 22.03 -21.10
N HIS A 42 2.91 20.89 -20.53
CA HIS A 42 1.58 20.33 -20.77
C HIS A 42 0.65 20.88 -19.70
N CYS A 43 -0.22 21.80 -20.12
CA CYS A 43 -1.21 22.46 -19.28
C CYS A 43 -2.08 21.44 -18.53
N CYS A 44 -1.96 21.43 -17.20
CA CYS A 44 -2.96 20.85 -16.30
C CYS A 44 -4.14 21.83 -16.20
N ALA A 45 -4.91 21.97 -17.29
CA ALA A 45 -6.29 22.42 -17.18
C ALA A 45 -7.07 21.24 -16.58
N MET A 46 -7.91 21.50 -15.56
CA MET A 46 -8.73 20.51 -14.85
C MET A 46 -9.20 19.40 -15.81
N LYS A 47 -8.50 18.25 -15.82
CA LYS A 47 -8.92 17.12 -16.63
C LYS A 47 -10.20 16.61 -16.01
N VAL A 48 -11.29 16.68 -16.77
CA VAL A 48 -12.53 15.99 -16.42
C VAL A 48 -12.18 14.52 -16.37
N VAL A 49 -12.25 13.93 -15.17
CA VAL A 49 -12.03 12.51 -14.95
C VAL A 49 -13.17 11.76 -15.62
N PRO A 50 -12.91 10.86 -16.59
CA PRO A 50 -13.97 10.08 -17.22
C PRO A 50 -14.69 9.25 -16.16
N SER A 51 -16.01 9.16 -16.28
CA SER A 51 -16.82 8.31 -15.42
C SER A 51 -16.51 6.83 -15.64
N ARG A 52 -16.78 5.99 -14.63
CA ARG A 52 -16.65 4.54 -14.76
C ARG A 52 -17.43 4.01 -15.98
N GLN A 53 -18.62 4.55 -16.23
CA GLN A 53 -19.47 4.11 -17.34
C GLN A 53 -18.85 4.43 -18.72
N GLU A 54 -18.17 5.56 -18.86
CA GLU A 54 -17.43 5.89 -20.09
C GLU A 54 -16.29 4.91 -20.33
N HIS A 55 -15.55 4.54 -19.27
CA HIS A 55 -14.55 3.48 -19.36
C HIS A 55 -15.18 2.13 -19.74
N LEU A 56 -16.33 1.76 -19.16
CA LEU A 56 -17.04 0.51 -19.54
C LEU A 56 -17.40 0.49 -21.02
N ASN A 57 -17.88 1.62 -21.55
CA ASN A 57 -18.28 1.72 -22.94
C ASN A 57 -17.06 1.59 -23.87
N ALA A 58 -15.93 2.22 -23.52
CA ALA A 58 -14.68 2.07 -24.25
C ALA A 58 -14.17 0.61 -24.20
N LEU A 59 -14.18 -0.01 -23.03
CA LEU A 59 -13.75 -1.42 -22.85
C LEU A 59 -14.60 -2.41 -23.66
N LYS A 60 -15.87 -2.09 -23.93
CA LYS A 60 -16.77 -2.91 -24.75
C LYS A 60 -16.63 -2.68 -26.26
N GLY A 61 -16.29 -1.45 -26.66
CA GLY A 61 -16.36 -1.01 -28.05
C GLY A 61 -15.00 -0.93 -28.77
N GLU A 62 -13.90 -0.94 -28.03
CA GLU A 62 -12.58 -0.65 -28.55
C GLU A 62 -11.62 -1.83 -28.44
N GLU A 63 -10.72 -1.96 -29.42
CA GLU A 63 -9.55 -2.82 -29.34
C GLU A 63 -8.40 -2.06 -28.67
N PHE A 64 -7.64 -2.76 -27.82
CA PHE A 64 -6.51 -2.23 -27.04
C PHE A 64 -5.18 -2.84 -27.49
N ASP A 65 -4.09 -2.08 -27.39
CA ASP A 65 -2.75 -2.61 -27.63
C ASP A 65 -2.27 -3.47 -26.46
N VAL A 66 -2.55 -3.00 -25.23
CA VAL A 66 -2.18 -3.70 -24.00
C VAL A 66 -3.37 -3.72 -23.03
N LEU A 67 -3.75 -4.92 -22.60
CA LEU A 67 -4.66 -5.13 -21.48
C LEU A 67 -3.89 -5.68 -20.29
N VAL A 68 -3.94 -4.96 -19.17
CA VAL A 68 -3.35 -5.36 -17.91
C VAL A 68 -4.42 -5.94 -16.99
N ILE A 69 -4.18 -7.15 -16.48
CA ILE A 69 -5.05 -7.82 -15.51
C ILE A 69 -4.43 -7.70 -14.12
N GLY A 70 -5.14 -7.02 -13.20
CA GLY A 70 -4.74 -6.81 -11.81
C GLY A 70 -4.37 -5.36 -11.51
N GLY A 71 -5.19 -4.68 -10.71
CA GLY A 71 -5.02 -3.31 -10.24
C GLY A 71 -4.19 -3.19 -8.96
N GLY A 72 -3.18 -4.04 -8.78
CA GLY A 72 -2.16 -3.91 -7.74
C GLY A 72 -1.03 -2.96 -8.16
N ALA A 73 -0.03 -2.76 -7.30
CA ALA A 73 1.10 -1.86 -7.53
C ALA A 73 1.79 -2.09 -8.89
N ILE A 74 2.00 -3.38 -9.20
CA ILE A 74 2.65 -3.82 -10.42
C ILE A 74 1.78 -3.52 -11.64
N GLY A 75 0.52 -3.95 -11.66
CA GLY A 75 -0.34 -3.74 -12.82
C GLY A 75 -0.72 -2.26 -13.04
N CYS A 76 -0.88 -1.48 -11.97
CA CYS A 76 -1.01 -0.03 -12.08
C CYS A 76 0.26 0.60 -12.68
N GLY A 77 1.44 0.11 -12.28
CA GLY A 77 2.71 0.49 -12.89
C GLY A 77 2.77 0.16 -14.39
N CYS A 78 2.35 -1.05 -14.79
CA CYS A 78 2.28 -1.46 -16.21
C CYS A 78 1.35 -0.55 -17.00
N ALA A 79 0.19 -0.20 -16.43
CA ALA A 79 -0.77 0.68 -17.09
C ALA A 79 -0.20 2.09 -17.32
N VAL A 80 0.48 2.65 -16.31
CA VAL A 80 1.16 3.96 -16.45
C VAL A 80 2.28 3.88 -17.49
N ASP A 81 3.10 2.84 -17.46
CA ASP A 81 4.23 2.69 -18.37
C ASP A 81 3.78 2.46 -19.82
N ALA A 82 2.76 1.65 -20.05
CA ALA A 82 2.19 1.45 -21.38
C ALA A 82 1.57 2.75 -21.92
N ALA A 83 0.73 3.41 -21.12
CA ALA A 83 0.08 4.66 -21.53
C ALA A 83 1.07 5.80 -21.76
N CYS A 84 2.15 5.91 -20.97
CA CYS A 84 3.15 6.97 -21.16
C CYS A 84 3.95 6.80 -22.46
N ARG A 85 4.04 5.57 -22.98
CA ARG A 85 4.68 5.26 -24.27
C ARG A 85 3.77 5.47 -25.47
N GLY A 86 2.50 5.83 -25.24
CA GLY A 86 1.50 6.06 -26.28
C GLY A 86 0.67 4.83 -26.66
N LEU A 87 0.82 3.70 -25.94
CA LEU A 87 0.04 2.49 -26.21
C LEU A 87 -1.40 2.65 -25.72
N LYS A 88 -2.36 2.19 -26.52
CA LYS A 88 -3.76 2.15 -26.11
C LYS A 88 -3.96 1.09 -25.04
N THR A 89 -4.17 1.56 -23.81
CA THR A 89 -4.02 0.73 -22.61
C THR A 89 -5.36 0.54 -21.90
N ALA A 90 -5.64 -0.69 -21.48
CA ALA A 90 -6.72 -1.04 -20.57
C ALA A 90 -6.18 -1.68 -19.28
N LEU A 91 -6.79 -1.36 -18.13
CA LEU A 91 -6.48 -1.98 -16.83
C LEU A 91 -7.78 -2.45 -16.18
N ILE A 92 -7.85 -3.73 -15.81
CA ILE A 92 -8.99 -4.30 -15.09
C ILE A 92 -8.57 -4.91 -13.75
N GLU A 93 -9.42 -4.76 -12.75
CA GLU A 93 -9.20 -5.26 -11.39
C GLU A 93 -10.44 -5.95 -10.85
N ALA A 94 -10.29 -7.16 -10.31
CA ALA A 94 -11.41 -8.01 -9.89
C ALA A 94 -12.19 -7.45 -8.70
N ASP A 95 -11.53 -6.75 -7.78
CA ASP A 95 -12.15 -6.02 -6.67
C ASP A 95 -11.85 -4.52 -6.84
N ASP A 96 -11.43 -3.79 -5.81
CA ASP A 96 -11.00 -2.40 -5.97
C ASP A 96 -9.50 -2.29 -6.27
N PHE A 97 -9.07 -1.15 -6.82
CA PHE A 97 -7.65 -0.88 -6.99
C PHE A 97 -6.90 -0.98 -5.66
N ALA A 98 -5.72 -1.60 -5.65
CA ALA A 98 -4.94 -1.92 -4.45
C ALA A 98 -5.59 -2.89 -3.44
N SER A 99 -6.73 -3.51 -3.74
CA SER A 99 -7.47 -4.37 -2.79
C SER A 99 -6.73 -5.62 -2.33
N GLY A 100 -5.74 -6.10 -3.09
CA GLY A 100 -4.91 -7.26 -2.75
C GLY A 100 -3.75 -6.94 -1.80
N SER A 101 -2.58 -7.53 -2.06
CA SER A 101 -1.37 -7.36 -1.23
C SER A 101 -0.85 -5.92 -1.20
N SER A 102 -1.16 -5.12 -2.23
CA SER A 102 -0.65 -3.76 -2.38
C SER A 102 -1.18 -2.75 -1.35
N SER A 103 -2.22 -3.07 -0.56
CA SER A 103 -2.67 -2.25 0.58
C SER A 103 -2.31 -2.83 1.96
N ARG A 104 -1.67 -4.01 1.98
CA ARG A 104 -1.38 -4.78 3.20
C ARG A 104 0.13 -4.94 3.43
N SER A 105 0.91 -3.96 2.98
CA SER A 105 2.34 -3.93 3.25
C SER A 105 2.66 -3.40 4.66
N SER A 106 3.93 -3.53 5.07
CA SER A 106 4.49 -2.86 6.26
C SER A 106 4.53 -1.34 6.16
N LYS A 107 4.00 -0.74 5.07
CA LYS A 107 4.04 0.69 4.74
C LYS A 107 5.46 1.24 4.53
N LEU A 108 6.47 0.38 4.40
CA LEU A 108 7.83 0.78 4.06
C LEU A 108 8.11 0.51 2.58
N ILE A 109 8.91 1.37 1.97
CA ILE A 109 9.60 1.10 0.70
C ILE A 109 10.77 0.19 1.05
N ASP A 110 10.41 -1.06 1.30
CA ASP A 110 11.28 -2.09 1.82
C ASP A 110 12.58 -2.19 1.01
N GLY A 111 13.70 -2.48 1.69
CA GLY A 111 14.92 -2.90 1.02
C GLY A 111 16.18 -2.15 1.44
N SER A 112 16.98 -2.79 2.30
CA SER A 112 18.45 -2.76 2.20
C SER A 112 19.18 -3.47 3.34
N GLY A 113 18.76 -3.22 4.59
CA GLY A 113 19.52 -3.63 5.77
C GLY A 113 19.65 -5.15 5.92
N SER A 114 18.60 -5.90 5.56
CA SER A 114 18.61 -7.37 5.57
C SER A 114 19.50 -7.96 4.47
N TYR A 115 19.55 -7.33 3.31
CA TYR A 115 20.34 -7.78 2.17
C TYR A 115 21.82 -7.54 2.34
N LEU A 116 22.22 -6.43 2.97
CA LEU A 116 23.63 -6.14 3.15
C LEU A 116 24.34 -7.21 4.00
N GLY A 117 23.66 -7.71 5.05
CA GLY A 117 24.19 -8.78 5.90
C GLY A 117 24.42 -10.07 5.11
N THR A 118 23.44 -10.48 4.31
CA THR A 118 23.51 -11.70 3.49
C THR A 118 24.49 -11.54 2.32
N ALA A 119 24.41 -10.45 1.56
CA ALA A 119 25.27 -10.18 0.41
C ALA A 119 26.76 -10.10 0.78
N LEU A 120 27.10 -9.46 1.91
CA LEU A 120 28.49 -9.40 2.39
C LEU A 120 28.98 -10.75 2.92
N ARG A 121 28.11 -11.55 3.56
CA ARG A 121 28.46 -12.85 4.12
C ARG A 121 28.60 -13.92 3.04
N GLU A 122 27.71 -13.92 2.05
CA GLU A 122 27.57 -14.98 1.05
C GLU A 122 28.16 -14.60 -0.31
N LYS A 123 28.68 -13.36 -0.44
CA LYS A 123 29.26 -12.81 -1.69
C LYS A 123 28.30 -12.90 -2.89
N ASP A 124 27.01 -12.81 -2.61
CA ASP A 124 25.96 -12.90 -3.61
C ASP A 124 25.80 -11.55 -4.35
N ILE A 125 26.27 -11.52 -5.59
CA ILE A 125 26.24 -10.32 -6.45
C ILE A 125 24.80 -9.98 -6.85
N GLU A 126 23.92 -10.98 -6.98
CA GLU A 126 22.52 -10.76 -7.37
C GLU A 126 21.79 -9.98 -6.27
N GLN A 127 22.02 -10.35 -5.01
CA GLN A 127 21.44 -9.66 -3.85
C GLN A 127 21.94 -8.22 -3.73
N LEU A 128 23.21 -7.98 -4.06
CA LEU A 128 23.78 -6.63 -4.12
C LEU A 128 23.13 -5.78 -5.23
N TYR A 129 22.92 -6.36 -6.42
CA TYR A 129 22.24 -5.69 -7.52
C TYR A 129 20.80 -5.31 -7.16
N ILE A 130 20.04 -6.27 -6.60
CA ILE A 130 18.68 -6.03 -6.13
C ILE A 130 18.65 -4.88 -5.12
N MET A 131 19.57 -4.88 -4.15
CA MET A 131 19.67 -3.80 -3.17
C MET A 131 19.90 -2.45 -3.86
N LEU A 132 20.89 -2.33 -4.75
CA LEU A 132 21.18 -1.08 -5.47
C LEU A 132 19.99 -0.59 -6.31
N GLN A 133 19.28 -1.50 -6.97
CA GLN A 133 18.06 -1.17 -7.72
C GLN A 133 16.98 -0.61 -6.79
N MET A 134 16.71 -1.27 -5.66
CA MET A 134 15.73 -0.80 -4.67
C MET A 134 16.08 0.59 -4.12
N MET A 135 17.37 0.85 -3.87
CA MET A 135 17.84 2.15 -3.42
C MET A 135 17.59 3.25 -4.45
N SER A 136 17.92 2.98 -5.72
CA SER A 136 17.67 3.94 -6.80
C SER A 136 16.18 4.19 -6.98
N GLU A 137 15.35 3.14 -6.93
CA GLU A 137 13.91 3.26 -7.09
C GLU A 137 13.26 4.01 -5.92
N ARG A 138 13.77 3.88 -4.69
CA ARG A 138 13.31 4.69 -3.55
C ARG A 138 13.45 6.18 -3.83
N VAL A 139 14.58 6.62 -4.39
CA VAL A 139 14.79 8.03 -4.76
C VAL A 139 13.80 8.45 -5.84
N THR A 140 13.57 7.59 -6.84
CA THR A 140 12.57 7.83 -7.88
C THR A 140 11.17 7.97 -7.28
N MET A 141 10.74 7.08 -6.39
CA MET A 141 9.42 7.12 -5.74
C MET A 141 9.21 8.42 -4.95
N LEU A 142 10.22 8.84 -4.16
CA LEU A 142 10.21 10.11 -3.44
C LEU A 142 10.10 11.32 -4.39
N LYS A 143 10.69 11.23 -5.58
CA LYS A 143 10.65 12.30 -6.59
C LYS A 143 9.31 12.38 -7.33
N ILE A 144 8.75 11.26 -7.76
CA ILE A 144 7.54 11.21 -8.60
C ILE A 144 6.26 11.44 -7.79
N ALA A 145 6.25 11.06 -6.51
CA ALA A 145 5.11 11.20 -5.61
C ALA A 145 5.57 11.59 -4.19
N PRO A 146 6.08 12.82 -4.00
CA PRO A 146 6.64 13.29 -2.73
C PRO A 146 5.61 13.47 -1.60
N HIS A 147 4.32 13.52 -1.94
CA HIS A 147 3.23 13.60 -0.97
C HIS A 147 2.89 12.23 -0.36
N LEU A 148 3.03 11.15 -1.14
CA LEU A 148 2.73 9.77 -0.70
C LEU A 148 3.94 9.01 -0.17
N ASN A 149 5.14 9.46 -0.52
CA ASN A 149 6.39 8.84 -0.14
C ASN A 149 7.20 9.80 0.75
N ARG A 150 7.70 9.30 1.87
CA ARG A 150 8.50 10.08 2.81
C ARG A 150 9.74 9.35 3.26
N ILE A 151 10.71 10.13 3.70
CA ILE A 151 11.94 9.62 4.28
C ILE A 151 11.63 9.20 5.71
N GLN A 152 11.80 7.92 6.03
CA GLN A 152 11.50 7.37 7.34
C GLN A 152 12.80 7.07 8.10
N PRO A 153 13.16 7.85 9.13
CA PRO A 153 14.28 7.50 10.00
C PRO A 153 13.91 6.28 10.85
N MET A 154 14.82 5.33 10.95
CA MET A 154 14.66 4.06 11.67
C MET A 154 15.77 3.92 12.71
N ILE A 155 15.39 3.74 13.98
CA ILE A 155 16.30 3.53 15.09
C ILE A 155 16.55 2.03 15.29
N ILE A 156 17.82 1.64 15.32
CA ILE A 156 18.26 0.32 15.79
C ILE A 156 18.79 0.46 17.22
N PRO A 157 18.06 0.02 18.26
CA PRO A 157 18.52 0.11 19.63
C PRO A 157 19.64 -0.91 19.87
N VAL A 158 20.73 -0.49 20.52
CA VAL A 158 21.90 -1.34 20.75
C VAL A 158 22.19 -1.48 22.25
N TYR A 159 22.26 -2.73 22.69
CA TYR A 159 22.50 -3.11 24.09
C TYR A 159 23.94 -3.60 24.35
N SER A 160 24.70 -3.87 23.29
CA SER A 160 26.10 -4.33 23.38
C SER A 160 27.07 -3.17 23.15
N MET A 161 28.10 -3.09 24.01
CA MET A 161 29.18 -2.10 23.89
C MET A 161 29.94 -2.24 22.56
N LEU A 162 30.26 -3.47 22.16
CA LEU A 162 30.91 -3.75 20.89
C LEU A 162 29.91 -3.75 19.73
N GLY A 163 28.64 -4.10 19.98
CA GLY A 163 27.61 -4.08 18.96
C GLY A 163 27.42 -2.70 18.34
N MET A 164 27.54 -1.63 19.14
CA MET A 164 27.33 -0.25 18.69
C MET A 164 28.26 0.16 17.53
N PRO A 165 29.60 0.08 17.66
CA PRO A 165 30.50 0.39 16.54
C PRO A 165 30.33 -0.57 15.36
N PHE A 166 30.02 -1.85 15.57
CA PHE A 166 29.79 -2.79 14.46
C PHE A 166 28.52 -2.46 13.66
N THR A 167 27.40 -2.19 14.33
CA THR A 167 26.14 -1.79 13.69
C THR A 167 26.32 -0.50 12.91
N TRP A 168 27.00 0.49 13.50
CA TRP A 168 27.29 1.74 12.81
C TRP A 168 28.21 1.56 11.60
N LEU A 169 29.28 0.77 11.73
CA LEU A 169 30.18 0.50 10.61
C LEU A 169 29.44 -0.20 9.47
N GLY A 170 28.57 -1.17 9.77
CA GLY A 170 27.73 -1.83 8.78
C GLY A 170 26.82 -0.85 8.04
N LEU A 171 26.18 0.07 8.78
CA LEU A 171 25.34 1.13 8.19
C LEU A 171 26.15 2.20 7.45
N LYS A 172 27.41 2.42 7.80
CA LYS A 172 28.31 3.29 7.02
C LYS A 172 28.75 2.66 5.71
N VAL A 173 28.99 1.34 5.72
CA VAL A 173 29.21 0.58 4.48
C VAL A 173 27.96 0.66 3.61
N TYR A 174 26.77 0.51 4.22
CA TYR A 174 25.51 0.74 3.53
C TYR A 174 25.47 2.13 2.88
N ASP A 175 25.61 3.20 3.67
CA ASP A 175 25.62 4.60 3.20
C ASP A 175 26.58 4.83 2.03
N TRP A 176 27.74 4.16 2.06
CA TRP A 176 28.77 4.29 1.03
C TRP A 176 28.41 3.57 -0.27
N ILE A 177 27.85 2.36 -0.17
CA ILE A 177 27.34 1.59 -1.32
C ILE A 177 26.17 2.33 -1.97
N SER A 178 25.31 2.94 -1.15
CA SER A 178 24.17 3.74 -1.58
C SER A 178 24.57 4.95 -2.43
N ALA A 179 25.75 5.53 -2.19
CA ALA A 179 26.31 6.67 -2.90
C ALA A 179 25.26 7.77 -3.20
N THR A 180 24.98 8.05 -4.47
CA THR A 180 24.02 9.08 -4.93
C THR A 180 22.56 8.74 -4.63
N SER A 181 22.27 7.48 -4.35
CA SER A 181 20.93 7.00 -3.96
C SER A 181 20.73 7.04 -2.43
N ASN A 182 21.74 7.49 -1.67
CA ASN A 182 21.60 7.71 -0.25
C ASN A 182 20.78 8.97 0.01
N VAL A 183 19.64 8.81 0.67
CA VAL A 183 18.75 9.91 1.01
C VAL A 183 19.35 10.75 2.13
N ARG A 184 19.88 10.12 3.19
CA ARG A 184 20.53 10.76 4.34
C ARG A 184 21.48 9.80 5.04
N GLY A 185 22.61 10.31 5.52
CA GLY A 185 23.63 9.48 6.18
C GLY A 185 23.23 8.98 7.57
N SER A 186 23.59 7.73 7.86
CA SER A 186 23.42 7.11 9.18
C SER A 186 24.17 7.86 10.29
N HIS A 187 23.62 7.88 11.50
CA HIS A 187 24.24 8.56 12.64
C HIS A 187 23.89 7.89 13.98
N PHE A 188 24.64 8.25 15.02
CA PHE A 188 24.39 7.77 16.39
C PHE A 188 23.36 8.61 17.10
N LEU A 189 22.55 7.95 17.93
CA LEU A 189 21.77 8.57 18.99
C LEU A 189 22.31 8.11 20.34
N SER A 190 22.44 9.06 21.27
CA SER A 190 22.77 8.73 22.66
C SER A 190 21.67 7.88 23.29
N ARG A 191 21.97 7.28 24.44
CA ARG A 191 20.98 6.55 25.24
C ARG A 191 19.77 7.42 25.57
N GLU A 192 20.02 8.65 25.99
CA GLU A 192 18.99 9.62 26.39
C GLU A 192 18.12 10.01 25.19
N ALA A 193 18.74 10.30 24.03
CA ALA A 193 18.01 10.63 22.81
C ALA A 193 17.18 9.44 22.29
N THR A 194 17.72 8.22 22.41
CA THR A 194 17.00 6.99 22.04
C THR A 194 15.77 6.77 22.93
N LEU A 195 15.91 6.98 24.24
CA LEU A 195 14.80 6.87 25.19
C LEU A 195 13.82 8.04 25.10
N TYR A 196 14.26 9.20 24.64
CA TYR A 196 13.36 10.33 24.36
C TYR A 196 12.37 9.97 23.23
N GLU A 197 12.87 9.37 22.15
CA GLU A 197 12.03 8.95 21.02
C GLU A 197 11.21 7.68 21.34
N PHE A 198 11.82 6.72 22.04
CA PHE A 198 11.17 5.46 22.43
C PHE A 198 11.27 5.23 23.94
N PRO A 199 10.44 5.91 24.75
CA PRO A 199 10.51 5.87 26.21
C PRO A 199 10.13 4.51 26.81
N LEU A 200 9.38 3.69 26.06
CA LEU A 200 8.91 2.39 26.50
C LEU A 200 9.93 1.27 26.30
N LEU A 201 11.08 1.54 25.66
CA LEU A 201 12.12 0.53 25.46
C LEU A 201 12.75 0.11 26.78
N LYS A 202 13.22 -1.14 26.82
CA LYS A 202 14.00 -1.65 27.94
C LYS A 202 15.23 -0.76 28.18
N THR A 203 15.31 -0.16 29.35
CA THR A 203 16.34 0.80 29.75
C THR A 203 17.63 0.12 30.22
N GLU A 204 17.50 -1.05 30.84
CA GLU A 204 18.63 -1.85 31.33
C GLU A 204 19.48 -2.37 30.16
N GLY A 205 20.78 -2.05 30.19
CA GLY A 205 21.74 -2.48 29.18
C GLY A 205 21.75 -1.64 27.90
N LEU A 206 20.79 -0.74 27.69
CA LEU A 206 20.73 0.12 26.50
C LEU A 206 21.94 1.07 26.47
N ARG A 207 22.69 1.06 25.36
CA ARG A 207 23.85 1.93 25.14
C ARG A 207 23.53 3.15 24.28
N GLY A 208 22.50 3.05 23.45
CA GLY A 208 22.05 4.08 22.53
C GLY A 208 21.36 3.46 21.32
N GLY A 209 21.31 4.20 20.22
CA GLY A 209 20.75 3.74 18.96
C GLY A 209 21.59 4.17 17.77
N VAL A 210 21.48 3.42 16.67
CA VAL A 210 21.99 3.85 15.37
C VAL A 210 20.81 4.12 14.47
N VAL A 211 20.77 5.31 13.87
CA VAL A 211 19.73 5.73 12.94
C VAL A 211 20.20 5.47 11.53
N TYR A 212 19.34 4.83 10.73
CA TYR A 212 19.44 4.82 9.27
C TYR A 212 18.15 5.34 8.67
N TYR A 213 18.17 5.67 7.38
CA TYR A 213 17.02 6.24 6.68
C TYR A 213 16.49 5.26 5.64
N ASP A 214 15.20 4.98 5.74
CA ASP A 214 14.45 4.17 4.79
C ASP A 214 13.39 5.04 4.08
N GLY A 215 12.61 4.42 3.19
CA GLY A 215 11.43 5.03 2.61
C GLY A 215 10.16 4.51 3.27
N GLN A 216 9.18 5.38 3.44
CA GLN A 216 7.81 5.01 3.79
C GLN A 216 6.89 5.38 2.64
N VAL A 217 5.92 4.51 2.36
CA VAL A 217 4.94 4.67 1.29
C VAL A 217 3.53 4.53 1.86
N ASP A 218 2.66 5.44 1.44
CA ASP A 218 1.23 5.18 1.52
C ASP A 218 0.80 4.26 0.37
N ASP A 219 0.74 2.96 0.66
CA ASP A 219 0.65 1.92 -0.36
C ASP A 219 -0.68 1.97 -1.15
N ALA A 220 -1.81 2.13 -0.47
CA ALA A 220 -3.12 2.23 -1.12
C ALA A 220 -3.25 3.52 -1.97
N ARG A 221 -2.85 4.68 -1.44
CA ARG A 221 -2.90 5.94 -2.21
C ARG A 221 -1.93 5.95 -3.36
N MET A 222 -0.74 5.36 -3.19
CA MET A 222 0.26 5.26 -4.27
C MET A 222 -0.30 4.48 -5.47
N CYS A 223 -1.00 3.36 -5.22
CA CYS A 223 -1.71 2.64 -6.27
C CYS A 223 -2.78 3.50 -6.94
N LEU A 224 -3.60 4.23 -6.17
CA LEU A 224 -4.63 5.10 -6.75
C LEU A 224 -4.02 6.22 -7.59
N ALA A 225 -2.96 6.87 -7.11
CA ALA A 225 -2.25 7.89 -7.87
C ALA A 225 -1.69 7.32 -9.19
N LEU A 226 -1.19 6.08 -9.21
CA LEU A 226 -0.80 5.39 -10.45
C LEU A 226 -1.99 5.20 -11.40
N VAL A 227 -3.12 4.69 -10.91
CA VAL A 227 -4.34 4.53 -11.71
C VAL A 227 -4.80 5.87 -12.30
N MET A 228 -4.89 6.90 -11.48
CA MET A 228 -5.32 8.24 -11.92
C MET A 228 -4.32 8.85 -12.90
N THR A 229 -3.03 8.57 -12.75
CA THR A 229 -1.99 8.96 -13.72
C THR A 229 -2.19 8.24 -15.05
N ALA A 230 -2.48 6.93 -15.03
CA ALA A 230 -2.75 6.17 -16.25
C ALA A 230 -4.00 6.70 -16.96
N VAL A 231 -5.08 6.99 -16.23
CA VAL A 231 -6.29 7.63 -16.78
C VAL A 231 -5.96 9.00 -17.37
N ALA A 232 -5.16 9.82 -16.68
CA ALA A 232 -4.73 11.10 -17.21
C ALA A 232 -3.89 10.95 -18.49
N LEU A 233 -3.18 9.85 -18.68
CA LEU A 233 -2.45 9.51 -19.91
C LEU A 233 -3.33 8.90 -21.01
N GLY A 234 -4.62 8.64 -20.73
CA GLY A 234 -5.59 8.11 -21.70
C GLY A 234 -5.90 6.61 -21.55
N ALA A 235 -5.44 5.95 -20.48
CA ALA A 235 -5.80 4.55 -20.23
C ALA A 235 -7.27 4.40 -19.80
N ASN A 236 -7.90 3.33 -20.23
CA ASN A 236 -9.24 2.94 -19.78
C ASN A 236 -9.13 1.97 -18.60
N VAL A 237 -9.82 2.27 -17.50
CA VAL A 237 -9.68 1.50 -16.26
C VAL A 237 -11.02 0.99 -15.75
N GLY A 238 -11.03 -0.20 -15.16
CA GLY A 238 -12.22 -0.83 -14.60
C GLY A 238 -11.94 -1.61 -13.32
N ASN A 239 -12.34 -1.05 -12.17
CA ASN A 239 -12.42 -1.80 -10.92
C ASN A 239 -13.72 -2.62 -10.85
N HIS A 240 -13.70 -3.65 -10.01
CA HIS A 240 -14.76 -4.63 -9.79
C HIS A 240 -15.10 -5.43 -11.07
N MET A 241 -14.09 -5.70 -11.89
CA MET A 241 -14.14 -6.48 -13.13
C MET A 241 -13.33 -7.77 -13.00
N GLU A 242 -14.04 -8.88 -12.83
CA GLU A 242 -13.42 -10.19 -12.73
C GLU A 242 -13.20 -10.81 -14.10
N VAL A 243 -11.98 -11.25 -14.38
CA VAL A 243 -11.70 -12.08 -15.55
C VAL A 243 -12.31 -13.46 -15.34
N VAL A 244 -13.13 -13.89 -16.29
CA VAL A 244 -13.80 -15.20 -16.28
C VAL A 244 -13.31 -16.13 -17.38
N ASP A 245 -12.79 -15.56 -18.47
CA ASP A 245 -12.39 -16.33 -19.65
C ASP A 245 -11.21 -15.65 -20.37
N LEU A 246 -10.33 -16.46 -20.96
CA LEU A 246 -9.16 -16.02 -21.72
C LEU A 246 -9.07 -16.81 -23.02
N LEU A 247 -9.55 -16.20 -24.10
CA LEU A 247 -9.62 -16.85 -25.40
C LEU A 247 -8.46 -16.37 -26.28
N PRO A 248 -7.50 -17.25 -26.64
CA PRO A 248 -6.45 -16.91 -27.58
C PRO A 248 -7.04 -16.70 -29.00
N GLN A 249 -6.51 -15.74 -29.74
CA GLN A 249 -6.77 -15.55 -31.17
C GLN A 249 -5.48 -15.75 -31.98
N GLU A 250 -5.54 -15.52 -33.30
CA GLU A 250 -4.35 -15.59 -34.16
C GLU A 250 -3.26 -14.62 -33.68
N GLY A 251 -2.03 -15.12 -33.57
CA GLY A 251 -0.88 -14.33 -33.13
C GLY A 251 -0.83 -14.11 -31.62
N CYS A 252 -0.74 -12.84 -31.20
CA CYS A 252 -0.70 -12.44 -29.79
C CYS A 252 -2.03 -11.90 -29.27
N CYS A 253 -2.99 -11.71 -30.17
CA CYS A 253 -4.28 -11.13 -29.84
C CYS A 253 -5.10 -12.08 -28.97
N ARG A 254 -5.87 -11.49 -28.05
CA ARG A 254 -6.69 -12.22 -27.09
C ARG A 254 -8.03 -11.52 -26.88
N VAL A 255 -9.04 -12.34 -26.63
CA VAL A 255 -10.35 -11.88 -26.18
C VAL A 255 -10.51 -12.30 -24.73
N VAL A 256 -10.64 -11.30 -23.84
CA VAL A 256 -10.74 -11.50 -22.40
C VAL A 256 -12.19 -11.34 -21.98
N GLY A 257 -12.79 -12.41 -21.47
CA GLY A 257 -14.13 -12.39 -20.89
C GLY A 257 -14.09 -11.80 -19.49
N VAL A 258 -14.92 -10.79 -19.24
CA VAL A 258 -14.99 -10.09 -17.94
C VAL A 258 -16.41 -10.05 -17.41
N LYS A 259 -16.53 -10.15 -16.08
CA LYS A 259 -17.75 -9.97 -15.32
C LYS A 259 -17.65 -8.72 -14.45
N ASP A 260 -18.51 -7.74 -14.69
CA ASP A 260 -18.67 -6.59 -13.81
C ASP A 260 -19.43 -7.01 -12.55
N LYS A 261 -18.78 -7.02 -11.39
CA LYS A 261 -19.40 -7.38 -10.11
C LYS A 261 -20.41 -6.36 -9.62
N ILE A 262 -20.35 -5.11 -10.10
CA ILE A 262 -21.29 -4.05 -9.71
C ILE A 262 -22.60 -4.18 -10.49
N SER A 263 -22.53 -4.27 -11.83
CA SER A 263 -23.73 -4.38 -12.67
C SER A 263 -24.21 -5.82 -12.89
N GLY A 264 -23.36 -6.81 -12.66
CA GLY A 264 -23.61 -8.22 -12.96
C GLY A 264 -23.48 -8.60 -14.44
N GLN A 265 -23.12 -7.65 -15.31
CA GLN A 265 -23.00 -7.89 -16.75
C GLN A 265 -21.69 -8.59 -17.11
N ASN A 266 -21.76 -9.51 -18.07
CA ASN A 266 -20.60 -10.11 -18.71
C ASN A 266 -20.39 -9.51 -20.09
N PHE A 267 -19.14 -9.25 -20.47
CA PHE A 267 -18.76 -8.82 -21.81
C PHE A 267 -17.32 -9.22 -22.11
N TYR A 268 -16.85 -8.93 -23.33
CA TYR A 268 -15.52 -9.29 -23.78
C TYR A 268 -14.71 -8.04 -24.14
N ILE A 269 -13.41 -8.07 -23.87
CA ILE A 269 -12.44 -7.03 -24.20
C ILE A 269 -11.43 -7.61 -25.20
N GLN A 270 -11.15 -6.88 -26.27
CA GLN A 270 -10.16 -7.29 -27.28
C GLN A 270 -8.83 -6.58 -27.03
N ALA A 271 -7.74 -7.33 -27.02
CA ALA A 271 -6.40 -6.78 -26.83
C ALA A 271 -5.33 -7.51 -27.66
N LYS A 272 -4.36 -6.76 -28.20
CA LYS A 272 -3.21 -7.31 -28.95
C LYS A 272 -2.18 -7.98 -28.04
N SER A 273 -2.11 -7.57 -26.78
CA SER A 273 -1.23 -8.14 -25.75
C SER A 273 -1.93 -8.12 -24.40
N VAL A 274 -1.74 -9.17 -23.61
CA VAL A 274 -2.31 -9.30 -22.26
C VAL A 274 -1.19 -9.52 -21.25
N ILE A 275 -1.15 -8.67 -20.22
CA ILE A 275 -0.22 -8.75 -19.11
C ILE A 275 -0.96 -9.20 -17.86
N ASN A 276 -0.63 -10.40 -17.35
CA ASN A 276 -1.08 -10.90 -16.07
C ASN A 276 -0.19 -10.34 -14.94
N ALA A 277 -0.76 -9.41 -14.16
CA ALA A 277 -0.13 -8.76 -13.01
C ALA A 277 -0.98 -8.96 -11.73
N THR A 278 -1.56 -10.16 -11.57
CA THR A 278 -2.55 -10.45 -10.53
C THR A 278 -1.96 -10.88 -9.17
N GLY A 279 -0.64 -10.83 -9.00
CA GLY A 279 0.05 -11.04 -7.72
C GLY A 279 -0.27 -12.42 -7.11
N THR A 280 -1.12 -12.45 -6.08
CA THR A 280 -1.53 -13.70 -5.41
C THR A 280 -2.40 -14.61 -6.28
N SER A 281 -3.02 -14.06 -7.32
CA SER A 281 -3.88 -14.81 -8.24
C SER A 281 -3.18 -15.16 -9.56
N THR A 282 -1.85 -15.01 -9.60
CA THR A 282 -1.02 -15.25 -10.78
C THR A 282 -1.29 -16.62 -11.40
N ASP A 283 -1.25 -17.68 -10.58
CA ASP A 283 -1.45 -19.05 -11.05
C ASP A 283 -2.89 -19.32 -11.50
N ALA A 284 -3.89 -18.65 -10.90
CA ALA A 284 -5.28 -18.79 -11.35
C ALA A 284 -5.46 -18.28 -12.79
N ILE A 285 -4.82 -17.17 -13.14
CA ILE A 285 -4.84 -16.64 -14.51
C ILE A 285 -4.01 -17.50 -15.47
N ARG A 286 -2.86 -18.05 -15.04
CA ARG A 286 -2.06 -18.99 -15.84
C ARG A 286 -2.83 -20.29 -16.14
N GLN A 287 -3.60 -20.79 -15.17
CA GLN A 287 -4.46 -21.95 -15.37
C GLN A 287 -5.65 -21.67 -16.29
N LEU A 288 -6.19 -20.44 -16.30
CA LEU A 288 -7.19 -20.00 -17.27
C LEU A 288 -6.63 -19.90 -18.70
N ASP A 289 -5.35 -19.56 -18.85
CA ASP A 289 -4.67 -19.59 -20.15
C ASP A 289 -4.46 -21.01 -20.65
N ARG A 290 -3.88 -21.87 -19.80
CA ARG A 290 -3.63 -23.27 -20.13
C ARG A 290 -3.79 -24.15 -18.90
N GLU A 291 -4.76 -25.06 -18.99
CA GLU A 291 -4.98 -26.08 -17.96
C GLU A 291 -3.73 -26.96 -17.77
N GLY A 292 -3.44 -27.30 -16.52
CA GLY A 292 -2.28 -28.12 -16.16
C GLY A 292 -0.94 -27.37 -16.02
N THR A 293 -0.93 -26.04 -16.14
CA THR A 293 0.28 -25.22 -15.94
C THR A 293 0.75 -25.32 -14.47
N ALA A 294 2.03 -25.67 -14.26
CA ALA A 294 2.61 -25.86 -12.94
C ALA A 294 2.64 -24.55 -12.14
N PRO A 295 2.24 -24.53 -10.86
CA PRO A 295 2.19 -23.31 -10.05
C PRO A 295 3.59 -22.75 -9.78
N ILE A 296 3.71 -21.42 -9.82
CA ILE A 296 4.98 -20.70 -9.55
C ILE A 296 4.93 -19.92 -8.22
N LEU A 297 3.73 -19.70 -7.67
CA LEU A 297 3.53 -18.90 -6.48
C LEU A 297 3.89 -19.67 -5.20
N VAL A 298 4.70 -19.04 -4.35
CA VAL A 298 4.98 -19.46 -2.98
C VAL A 298 4.41 -18.40 -2.03
N PRO A 299 3.16 -18.56 -1.56
CA PRO A 299 2.50 -17.57 -0.72
C PRO A 299 3.08 -17.55 0.70
N THR A 300 3.40 -16.36 1.21
CA THR A 300 3.76 -16.15 2.62
C THR A 300 2.78 -15.18 3.26
N LEU A 301 2.16 -15.55 4.38
CA LEU A 301 1.34 -14.64 5.17
C LEU A 301 2.21 -13.68 5.96
N GLY A 302 1.85 -12.40 5.95
CA GLY A 302 2.45 -11.36 6.79
C GLY A 302 1.40 -10.67 7.62
N THR A 303 1.43 -10.86 8.95
CA THR A 303 0.49 -10.25 9.88
C THR A 303 1.06 -8.98 10.51
N HIS A 304 0.24 -7.94 10.59
CA HIS A 304 0.56 -6.63 11.18
C HIS A 304 -0.55 -6.16 12.12
N VAL A 305 -0.19 -5.25 13.01
CA VAL A 305 -1.07 -4.74 14.07
C VAL A 305 -0.90 -3.22 14.19
N SER A 306 -2.00 -2.47 14.27
CA SER A 306 -1.97 -1.04 14.62
C SER A 306 -2.10 -0.85 16.13
N LEU A 307 -1.24 -0.02 16.69
CA LEU A 307 -1.18 0.36 18.09
C LEU A 307 -1.34 1.88 18.25
N PRO A 308 -1.82 2.34 19.42
CA PRO A 308 -1.83 3.76 19.76
C PRO A 308 -0.46 4.41 19.60
N LYS A 309 -0.46 5.69 19.22
CA LYS A 309 0.75 6.50 19.00
C LYS A 309 1.76 6.39 20.14
N TYR A 310 1.31 6.39 21.40
CA TYR A 310 2.17 6.45 22.57
C TYR A 310 3.07 5.21 22.75
N PHE A 311 2.87 4.13 21.97
CA PHE A 311 3.78 2.98 21.97
C PHE A 311 5.09 3.23 21.20
N GLY A 312 5.22 4.34 20.47
CA GLY A 312 6.45 4.68 19.74
C GLY A 312 6.56 6.17 19.41
N SER A 313 7.58 6.51 18.61
CA SER A 313 7.79 7.89 18.15
C SER A 313 6.84 8.22 17.00
N GLY A 314 6.39 9.48 16.93
CA GLY A 314 5.66 10.00 15.76
C GLY A 314 6.55 10.27 14.55
N HIS A 315 7.87 10.28 14.72
CA HIS A 315 8.84 10.64 13.69
C HIS A 315 9.76 9.47 13.33
N TYR A 316 10.22 8.72 14.33
CA TYR A 316 11.13 7.61 14.14
C TYR A 316 10.39 6.27 14.13
N GLY A 317 10.80 5.37 13.25
CA GLY A 317 10.48 3.96 13.36
C GLY A 317 11.54 3.22 14.17
N LEU A 318 11.23 1.99 14.55
CA LEU A 318 12.10 1.10 15.31
C LEU A 318 12.36 -0.16 14.50
N LEU A 319 13.63 -0.53 14.34
CA LEU A 319 14.04 -1.85 13.87
C LEU A 319 14.81 -2.54 14.99
N SER A 320 14.19 -3.53 15.63
CA SER A 320 14.82 -4.31 16.67
C SER A 320 15.14 -5.72 16.16
N PRO A 321 16.44 -6.04 15.94
CA PRO A 321 16.89 -7.37 15.55
C PRO A 321 16.41 -8.47 16.50
N PRO A 322 16.42 -9.73 16.06
CA PRO A 322 16.00 -10.84 16.91
C PRO A 322 17.01 -11.07 18.03
N LEU A 323 16.52 -11.29 19.26
CA LEU A 323 17.38 -11.50 20.44
C LEU A 323 18.01 -12.90 20.43
N LYS A 324 17.31 -13.87 19.86
CA LYS A 324 17.73 -15.27 19.64
C LYS A 324 17.49 -15.63 18.18
N LYS A 325 18.11 -16.73 17.72
CA LYS A 325 18.02 -17.19 16.32
C LYS A 325 16.57 -17.42 15.86
N ASP A 326 15.68 -17.85 16.76
CA ASP A 326 14.27 -18.16 16.47
C ASP A 326 13.30 -17.03 16.85
N ASP A 327 13.80 -15.91 17.37
CA ASP A 327 12.97 -14.75 17.69
C ASP A 327 12.65 -13.94 16.43
N LEU A 328 11.53 -13.25 16.46
CA LEU A 328 11.10 -12.36 15.39
C LEU A 328 11.91 -11.06 15.41
N THR A 329 12.22 -10.54 14.22
CA THR A 329 12.60 -9.13 14.06
C THR A 329 11.37 -8.26 14.25
N ILE A 330 11.46 -7.23 15.10
CA ILE A 330 10.35 -6.32 15.34
C ILE A 330 10.59 -5.02 14.60
N VAL A 331 9.62 -4.65 13.79
CA VAL A 331 9.57 -3.38 13.06
C VAL A 331 8.36 -2.60 13.55
N MET A 332 8.61 -1.37 14.02
CA MET A 332 7.56 -0.42 14.38
C MET A 332 7.66 0.80 13.47
N VAL A 333 6.58 1.16 12.79
CA VAL A 333 6.58 2.25 11.81
C VAL A 333 5.44 3.22 12.15
N PRO A 334 5.70 4.52 12.28
CA PRO A 334 4.63 5.50 12.47
C PRO A 334 3.81 5.63 11.19
N PHE A 335 2.50 5.41 11.24
CA PHE A 335 1.60 5.52 10.09
C PHE A 335 0.29 6.18 10.54
N GLU A 336 -0.15 7.23 9.83
CA GLU A 336 -1.42 7.95 10.11
C GLU A 336 -1.63 8.27 11.61
N ASN A 337 -0.60 8.84 12.24
CA ASN A 337 -0.56 9.19 13.67
C ASN A 337 -0.70 7.99 14.64
N HIS A 338 -0.42 6.77 14.18
CA HIS A 338 -0.44 5.52 14.96
C HIS A 338 0.85 4.72 14.74
N MET A 339 1.03 3.64 15.48
CA MET A 339 2.22 2.78 15.37
C MET A 339 1.86 1.43 14.77
N VAL A 340 2.37 1.13 13.58
CA VAL A 340 2.23 -0.18 12.95
C VAL A 340 3.34 -1.09 13.44
N LEU A 341 2.96 -2.21 14.03
CA LEU A 341 3.84 -3.28 14.49
C LEU A 341 3.79 -4.46 13.50
N GLY A 342 4.95 -4.89 13.03
CA GLY A 342 5.06 -6.07 12.17
C GLY A 342 6.50 -6.57 12.02
N VAL A 343 6.75 -7.62 11.23
CA VAL A 343 5.77 -8.53 10.61
C VAL A 343 6.01 -9.94 11.14
N ARG A 344 4.93 -10.70 11.35
CA ARG A 344 5.00 -12.15 11.57
C ARG A 344 4.78 -12.82 10.23
N GLU A 345 5.82 -13.45 9.70
CA GLU A 345 5.76 -14.22 8.47
C GLU A 345 5.47 -15.71 8.76
N VAL A 346 4.53 -16.29 8.01
CA VAL A 346 4.18 -17.73 8.05
C VAL A 346 4.05 -18.22 6.61
N GLU A 347 4.83 -19.22 6.23
CA GLU A 347 4.74 -19.86 4.92
C GLU A 347 3.49 -20.72 4.80
N LEU A 348 2.86 -20.71 3.63
CA LEU A 348 1.71 -21.55 3.31
C LEU A 348 2.05 -22.48 2.15
N ASP A 349 1.54 -23.71 2.22
CA ASP A 349 1.68 -24.68 1.13
C ASP A 349 0.76 -24.34 -0.04
N GLU A 350 -0.45 -23.84 0.22
CA GLU A 350 -1.44 -23.42 -0.79
C GLU A 350 -2.27 -22.22 -0.31
N VAL A 351 -2.64 -21.33 -1.24
CA VAL A 351 -3.67 -20.32 -1.00
C VAL A 351 -5.04 -20.98 -1.20
N SER A 352 -5.63 -21.51 -0.13
CA SER A 352 -7.01 -21.98 -0.22
C SER A 352 -7.95 -20.76 -0.21
N GLY A 353 -8.83 -20.64 -1.20
CA GLY A 353 -9.89 -19.62 -1.23
C GLY A 353 -9.56 -18.30 -1.94
N ARG A 354 -10.62 -17.54 -2.26
CA ARG A 354 -10.55 -16.21 -2.87
C ARG A 354 -10.71 -15.13 -1.80
N GLY A 355 -9.83 -14.13 -1.80
CA GLY A 355 -9.89 -12.97 -0.92
C GLY A 355 -8.70 -12.84 0.03
N SER A 356 -8.70 -11.80 0.86
CA SER A 356 -7.63 -11.55 1.82
C SER A 356 -7.83 -12.36 3.11
N PRO A 357 -6.74 -12.91 3.70
CA PRO A 357 -6.81 -13.73 4.89
C PRO A 357 -7.21 -12.91 6.13
N SER A 358 -7.89 -13.57 7.07
CA SER A 358 -8.14 -13.01 8.40
C SER A 358 -6.86 -13.06 9.24
N PRO A 359 -6.58 -12.04 10.07
CA PRO A 359 -5.50 -12.11 11.04
C PRO A 359 -5.75 -13.24 12.05
N ASP A 360 -4.79 -14.16 12.15
CA ASP A 360 -4.80 -15.25 13.14
C ASP A 360 -4.55 -14.65 14.54
N PRO A 361 -5.43 -14.88 15.52
CA PRO A 361 -5.23 -14.43 16.89
C PRO A 361 -3.92 -14.91 17.53
N ASP A 362 -3.37 -16.06 17.12
CA ASP A 362 -2.11 -16.58 17.62
C ASP A 362 -0.91 -15.80 17.07
N ASP A 363 -0.97 -15.36 15.81
CA ASP A 363 0.07 -14.54 15.20
C ASP A 363 0.12 -13.15 15.83
N VAL A 364 -1.05 -12.59 16.14
CA VAL A 364 -1.17 -11.32 16.88
C VAL A 364 -0.54 -11.45 18.27
N ASP A 365 -0.86 -12.50 19.02
CA ASP A 365 -0.25 -12.72 20.35
C ASP A 365 1.26 -12.91 20.26
N CYS A 366 1.74 -13.63 19.26
CA CYS A 366 3.17 -13.83 19.02
C CYS A 366 3.90 -12.49 18.81
N LEU A 367 3.31 -11.60 18.00
CA LEU A 367 3.85 -10.26 17.76
C LEU A 367 3.85 -9.40 19.03
N LEU A 368 2.74 -9.38 19.76
CA LEU A 368 2.61 -8.59 20.99
C LEU A 368 3.60 -9.06 22.07
N GLU A 369 3.76 -10.37 22.25
CA GLU A 369 4.73 -10.93 23.19
C GLU A 369 6.18 -10.63 22.78
N ALA A 370 6.50 -10.74 21.48
CA ALA A 370 7.82 -10.42 20.98
C ALA A 370 8.15 -8.92 21.12
N ALA A 371 7.17 -8.03 20.93
CA ALA A 371 7.33 -6.60 21.18
C ALA A 371 7.48 -6.28 22.68
N LYS A 372 6.65 -6.90 23.53
CA LYS A 372 6.68 -6.73 24.99
C LYS A 372 8.05 -7.06 25.60
N ARG A 373 8.74 -8.09 25.09
CA ARG A 373 10.11 -8.44 25.53
C ARG A 373 11.16 -7.36 25.28
N ARG A 374 10.89 -6.42 24.37
CA ARG A 374 11.78 -5.29 24.04
C ARG A 374 11.44 -4.03 24.83
N MET A 375 10.28 -4.03 25.48
CA MET A 375 9.79 -2.93 26.29
C MET A 375 10.22 -3.12 27.76
N GLU A 376 10.15 -2.04 28.53
CA GLU A 376 10.39 -2.07 29.97
C GLU A 376 9.34 -2.96 30.68
N PRO A 377 9.68 -3.71 31.75
CA PRO A 377 8.76 -4.67 32.38
C PRO A 377 7.48 -4.06 32.95
N CYS A 378 7.45 -2.75 33.23
CA CYS A 378 6.26 -2.03 33.68
C CYS A 378 5.25 -1.74 32.56
N VAL A 379 5.64 -1.92 31.28
CA VAL A 379 4.79 -1.61 30.13
C VAL A 379 3.79 -2.75 29.92
N GLU A 380 2.51 -2.40 29.97
CA GLU A 380 1.42 -3.31 29.63
C GLU A 380 1.13 -3.25 28.13
N LEU A 381 1.52 -4.31 27.40
CA LEU A 381 1.13 -4.54 26.02
C LEU A 381 0.28 -5.80 25.93
N GLY A 382 -0.85 -5.72 25.23
CA GLY A 382 -1.84 -6.80 25.12
C GLY A 382 -2.93 -6.45 24.11
N ARG A 383 -3.83 -7.40 23.84
CA ARG A 383 -4.86 -7.27 22.78
C ARG A 383 -5.78 -6.07 22.92
N CYS A 384 -6.01 -5.57 24.14
CA CYS A 384 -6.84 -4.37 24.37
C CYS A 384 -6.24 -3.09 23.77
N HIS A 385 -4.94 -3.10 23.47
CA HIS A 385 -4.25 -1.98 22.83
C HIS A 385 -4.22 -2.10 21.30
N VAL A 386 -4.76 -3.19 20.73
CA VAL A 386 -4.80 -3.38 19.27
C VAL A 386 -5.99 -2.63 18.72
N LEU A 387 -5.74 -1.66 17.84
CA LEU A 387 -6.77 -0.85 17.18
C LEU A 387 -7.27 -1.49 15.88
N SER A 388 -6.37 -2.17 15.17
CA SER A 388 -6.66 -2.97 13.98
C SER A 388 -5.59 -4.06 13.83
N ALA A 389 -5.91 -5.12 13.12
CA ALA A 389 -4.94 -6.13 12.69
C ALA A 389 -5.29 -6.62 11.29
N TRP A 390 -4.29 -6.88 10.46
CA TRP A 390 -4.52 -7.40 9.11
C TRP A 390 -3.42 -8.37 8.72
N THR A 391 -3.73 -9.24 7.76
CA THR A 391 -2.76 -10.15 7.17
C THR A 391 -2.75 -9.97 5.66
N GLY A 392 -1.56 -9.70 5.12
CA GLY A 392 -1.31 -9.69 3.68
C GLY A 392 -0.71 -11.01 3.21
N ILE A 393 -0.84 -11.31 1.92
CA ILE A 393 -0.11 -12.41 1.28
C ILE A 393 1.03 -11.80 0.47
N LYS A 394 2.26 -12.19 0.77
CA LYS A 394 3.44 -11.87 -0.03
C LYS A 394 3.53 -12.86 -1.20
N PRO A 395 3.45 -12.39 -2.45
CA PRO A 395 3.46 -13.27 -3.61
C PRO A 395 4.91 -13.62 -3.98
N SER A 396 5.57 -14.46 -3.19
CA SER A 396 6.92 -14.95 -3.54
C SER A 396 6.82 -15.98 -4.67
N VAL A 397 7.91 -16.21 -5.41
CA VAL A 397 7.89 -17.09 -6.59
C VAL A 397 9.06 -18.05 -6.60
N SER A 398 8.86 -19.25 -7.14
CA SER A 398 9.89 -20.26 -7.35
C SER A 398 9.83 -20.79 -8.78
N CYS A 399 10.99 -21.02 -9.41
CA CYS A 399 11.04 -21.72 -10.69
C CYS A 399 10.76 -23.22 -10.48
N PRO A 400 9.88 -23.85 -11.29
CA PRO A 400 9.81 -25.30 -11.39
C PRO A 400 11.14 -25.83 -11.94
N THR A 401 11.71 -26.88 -11.35
CA THR A 401 12.92 -27.54 -11.87
C THR A 401 12.57 -28.57 -12.95
N ASP A 402 13.20 -28.45 -14.13
CA ASP A 402 13.07 -29.39 -15.27
C ASP A 402 13.83 -30.73 -15.03
N SER A 403 13.48 -31.47 -13.99
CA SER A 403 13.96 -32.84 -13.80
C SER A 403 12.81 -33.85 -13.94
N ALA A 404 13.11 -34.95 -14.63
CA ALA A 404 12.21 -35.99 -15.14
C ALA A 404 11.18 -36.55 -14.12
N GLU A 405 10.18 -37.21 -14.70
CA GLU A 405 8.80 -37.45 -14.26
C GLU A 405 8.53 -38.19 -12.92
N ASP A 406 9.51 -38.51 -12.07
CA ASP A 406 9.33 -39.59 -11.07
C ASP A 406 9.22 -39.23 -9.57
N GLU A 407 9.30 -37.97 -9.11
CA GLU A 407 9.16 -37.68 -7.66
C GLU A 407 8.29 -36.44 -7.37
N VAL A 408 7.00 -36.64 -7.03
CA VAL A 408 5.94 -35.61 -7.01
C VAL A 408 5.88 -34.75 -5.73
N GLU A 409 6.55 -35.09 -4.63
CA GLU A 409 6.27 -34.43 -3.33
C GLU A 409 7.22 -33.29 -2.91
N ASP A 410 8.41 -33.11 -3.50
CA ASP A 410 9.39 -32.07 -3.06
C ASP A 410 9.91 -31.16 -4.20
N LYS A 411 9.03 -30.83 -5.17
CA LYS A 411 9.34 -30.04 -6.39
C LYS A 411 9.21 -28.50 -6.22
N ARG A 412 9.70 -27.90 -5.13
CA ARG A 412 9.73 -26.41 -5.02
C ARG A 412 11.16 -25.89 -4.92
N GLY A 413 11.60 -25.15 -5.95
CA GLY A 413 12.88 -24.45 -5.94
C GLY A 413 12.93 -23.35 -4.86
N SER A 414 14.14 -22.83 -4.58
CA SER A 414 14.29 -21.72 -3.63
C SER A 414 13.50 -20.47 -4.09
N PRO A 415 12.85 -19.73 -3.18
CA PRO A 415 12.14 -18.51 -3.54
C PRO A 415 13.08 -17.48 -4.17
N ILE A 416 12.70 -16.97 -5.35
CA ILE A 416 13.42 -15.92 -6.05
C ILE A 416 13.21 -14.62 -5.27
N SER A 417 14.33 -13.97 -4.94
CA SER A 417 14.32 -12.75 -4.11
C SER A 417 13.81 -11.50 -4.86
N SER A 418 13.79 -11.54 -6.20
CA SER A 418 13.40 -10.44 -7.08
C SER A 418 11.99 -10.65 -7.67
N TYR A 419 11.90 -10.93 -8.96
CA TYR A 419 10.69 -11.17 -9.74
C TYR A 419 11.02 -11.99 -11.00
N MET A 420 9.98 -12.57 -11.59
CA MET A 420 10.07 -13.30 -12.85
C MET A 420 9.07 -12.76 -13.87
N ILE A 421 9.47 -12.82 -15.14
CA ILE A 421 8.62 -12.55 -16.31
C ILE A 421 8.61 -13.82 -17.14
N GLU A 422 7.43 -14.41 -17.31
CA GLU A 422 7.21 -15.61 -18.12
C GLU A 422 6.31 -15.23 -19.30
N VAL A 423 6.65 -15.72 -20.50
CA VAL A 423 5.79 -15.60 -21.69
C VAL A 423 5.30 -16.99 -22.02
N SER A 424 3.99 -17.22 -21.96
CA SER A 424 3.39 -18.52 -22.28
C SER A 424 3.49 -18.82 -23.78
N ALA A 425 3.24 -20.08 -24.17
CA ALA A 425 3.21 -20.47 -25.59
C ALA A 425 2.13 -19.70 -26.37
N ASP A 426 1.04 -19.32 -25.70
CA ASP A 426 -0.05 -18.53 -26.26
C ASP A 426 0.20 -17.02 -26.10
N ASN A 427 1.44 -16.60 -25.77
CA ASN A 427 1.88 -15.21 -25.60
C ASN A 427 1.22 -14.44 -24.44
N LEU A 428 0.75 -15.12 -23.38
CA LEU A 428 0.39 -14.45 -22.13
C LEU A 428 1.67 -14.02 -21.40
N ILE A 429 1.77 -12.73 -21.06
CA ILE A 429 2.91 -12.21 -20.32
C ILE A 429 2.55 -12.22 -18.84
N THR A 430 3.22 -13.05 -18.05
CA THR A 430 2.98 -13.16 -16.62
C THR A 430 4.10 -12.53 -15.83
N LEU A 431 3.75 -11.59 -14.96
CA LEU A 431 4.65 -10.92 -14.03
C LEU A 431 4.36 -11.40 -12.61
N ALA A 432 5.31 -12.12 -12.02
CA ALA A 432 5.14 -12.76 -10.73
C ALA A 432 6.30 -12.39 -9.78
N GLY A 433 6.01 -12.29 -8.48
CA GLY A 433 6.99 -11.85 -7.49
C GLY A 433 6.96 -10.34 -7.24
N GLY A 434 8.12 -9.80 -6.86
CA GLY A 434 8.33 -8.37 -6.76
C GLY A 434 7.89 -7.71 -5.45
N ARG A 435 8.18 -6.41 -5.37
CA ARG A 435 7.94 -5.57 -4.19
C ARG A 435 7.56 -4.15 -4.60
N TRP A 436 7.05 -3.40 -3.63
CA TRP A 436 6.80 -1.96 -3.79
C TRP A 436 8.05 -1.17 -4.18
N SER A 437 9.24 -1.59 -3.77
CA SER A 437 10.50 -0.92 -4.15
C SER A 437 10.94 -1.18 -5.59
N SER A 438 10.32 -2.13 -6.30
CA SER A 438 10.73 -2.53 -7.66
C SER A 438 9.61 -2.41 -8.70
N TYR A 439 8.39 -2.03 -8.29
CA TYR A 439 7.20 -2.08 -9.14
C TYR A 439 7.37 -1.37 -10.49
N ARG A 440 8.05 -0.21 -10.53
CA ARG A 440 8.19 0.61 -11.73
C ARG A 440 9.15 -0.03 -12.74
N VAL A 441 10.28 -0.57 -12.28
CA VAL A 441 11.22 -1.30 -13.16
C VAL A 441 10.57 -2.57 -13.68
N MET A 442 9.84 -3.30 -12.82
CA MET A 442 9.10 -4.49 -13.23
C MET A 442 8.06 -4.18 -14.30
N ALA A 443 7.32 -3.09 -14.13
CA ALA A 443 6.34 -2.61 -15.10
C ALA A 443 7.00 -2.27 -16.44
N ALA A 444 8.10 -1.51 -16.42
CA ALA A 444 8.83 -1.14 -17.62
C ALA A 444 9.38 -2.37 -18.38
N ASP A 445 9.90 -3.37 -17.65
CA ASP A 445 10.38 -4.62 -18.24
C ASP A 445 9.24 -5.44 -18.85
N ALA A 446 8.07 -5.51 -18.20
CA ALA A 446 6.92 -6.24 -18.73
C ALA A 446 6.35 -5.61 -20.01
N VAL A 447 6.27 -4.27 -20.06
CA VAL A 447 5.85 -3.55 -21.26
C VAL A 447 6.90 -3.66 -22.37
N ASP A 448 8.20 -3.60 -22.04
CA ASP A 448 9.29 -3.89 -22.98
C ASP A 448 9.15 -5.28 -23.60
N MET A 449 8.77 -6.28 -22.79
CA MET A 449 8.53 -7.64 -23.27
C MET A 449 7.28 -7.71 -24.15
N ALA A 450 6.18 -7.04 -23.76
CA ALA A 450 4.95 -6.99 -24.56
C ALA A 450 5.18 -6.39 -25.95
N ILE A 451 5.92 -5.29 -26.03
CA ILE A 451 6.26 -4.65 -27.31
C ILE A 451 7.06 -5.62 -28.19
N LYS A 452 8.03 -6.34 -27.61
CA LYS A 452 8.89 -7.27 -28.35
C LYS A 452 8.17 -8.55 -28.78
N SER A 453 7.42 -9.19 -27.89
CA SER A 453 6.77 -10.48 -28.16
C SER A 453 5.56 -10.32 -29.07
N CYS A 454 4.79 -9.26 -28.89
CA CYS A 454 3.54 -9.04 -29.61
C CYS A 454 3.69 -8.10 -30.82
N GLY A 455 4.90 -7.64 -31.10
CA GLY A 455 5.18 -6.80 -32.26
C GLY A 455 4.39 -5.49 -32.26
N LEU A 456 4.20 -4.87 -31.09
CA LEU A 456 3.48 -3.59 -30.94
C LEU A 456 4.30 -2.38 -31.47
N CYS A 457 5.18 -2.61 -32.44
CA CYS A 457 6.15 -1.67 -32.96
C CYS A 457 5.52 -0.75 -34.01
N ASP A 458 4.65 0.14 -33.56
CA ASP A 458 4.23 1.28 -34.39
C ASP A 458 5.19 2.46 -34.17
N ASP A 459 5.36 3.31 -35.19
CA ASP A 459 6.26 4.49 -35.17
C ASP A 459 5.98 5.49 -34.03
N HIS A 460 4.82 5.37 -33.37
CA HIS A 460 4.40 6.24 -32.28
C HIS A 460 4.84 5.78 -30.88
N VAL A 461 5.36 4.56 -30.72
CA VAL A 461 5.72 4.00 -29.40
C VAL A 461 7.06 4.55 -28.93
N THR A 462 7.07 5.27 -27.81
CA THR A 462 8.30 5.85 -27.24
C THR A 462 8.96 4.94 -26.19
N MET A 463 10.17 5.30 -25.75
CA MET A 463 10.79 4.69 -24.57
C MET A 463 10.07 5.09 -23.28
N SER A 464 10.20 4.27 -22.23
CA SER A 464 9.69 4.62 -20.91
C SER A 464 10.37 5.88 -20.36
N TRP A 465 9.57 6.80 -19.85
CA TRP A 465 10.02 8.01 -19.15
C TRP A 465 9.38 8.12 -17.75
N THR A 466 8.91 7.00 -17.20
CA THR A 466 8.22 6.92 -15.90
C THR A 466 9.08 7.38 -14.71
N GLN A 467 10.40 7.40 -14.85
CA GLN A 467 11.35 7.90 -13.83
C GLN A 467 11.24 9.42 -13.57
N ASP A 468 10.70 10.17 -14.55
CA ASP A 468 10.55 11.63 -14.51
C ASP A 468 9.07 12.06 -14.49
N LEU A 469 8.15 11.11 -14.67
CA LEU A 469 6.71 11.33 -14.64
C LEU A 469 6.23 11.54 -13.21
N LYS A 470 5.75 12.74 -12.90
CA LYS A 470 5.05 13.00 -11.64
C LYS A 470 3.69 12.30 -11.66
N LEU A 471 3.36 11.65 -10.54
CA LEU A 471 2.05 11.03 -10.38
C LEU A 471 0.98 12.07 -10.06
N ASP A 472 -0.27 11.65 -10.21
CA ASP A 472 -1.45 12.43 -9.82
C ASP A 472 -1.30 13.00 -8.40
N GLY A 473 -1.68 14.27 -8.22
CA GLY A 473 -1.50 15.02 -6.98
C GLY A 473 -0.07 15.52 -6.67
N ALA A 474 0.97 15.00 -7.34
CA ALA A 474 2.36 15.40 -7.07
C ALA A 474 2.78 16.70 -7.74
N GLU A 475 2.08 17.13 -8.78
CA GLU A 475 2.36 18.40 -9.44
C GLU A 475 2.08 19.55 -8.46
N TYR A 476 2.95 20.57 -8.42
CA TYR A 476 2.88 21.70 -7.47
C TYR A 476 2.89 21.40 -5.97
N TRP A 477 3.01 20.13 -5.55
CA TRP A 477 3.14 19.81 -4.14
C TRP A 477 4.41 20.42 -3.52
N CYS A 478 4.25 20.97 -2.31
CA CYS A 478 5.35 21.43 -1.47
C CYS A 478 4.95 21.38 0.01
N CYS A 479 5.94 21.47 0.91
CA CYS A 479 5.72 21.47 2.36
C CYS A 479 4.87 22.64 2.88
N MET A 480 4.63 23.68 2.07
CA MET A 480 3.79 24.83 2.42
C MET A 480 2.33 24.67 1.99
N LEU A 481 2.00 23.62 1.24
CA LEU A 481 0.64 23.37 0.73
C LEU A 481 -0.42 23.25 1.85
N PRO A 482 -0.13 22.65 3.03
CA PRO A 482 -1.08 22.68 4.15
C PRO A 482 -1.46 24.11 4.57
N LEU A 483 -0.50 25.04 4.61
CA LEU A 483 -0.77 26.43 4.99
C LEU A 483 -1.68 27.12 3.96
N GLU A 484 -1.47 26.84 2.67
CA GLU A 484 -2.35 27.31 1.60
C GLU A 484 -3.78 26.81 1.81
N PHE A 485 -3.98 25.54 2.15
CA PHE A 485 -5.32 25.02 2.43
C PHE A 485 -6.00 25.68 3.63
N VAL A 486 -5.25 25.96 4.70
CA VAL A 486 -5.79 26.69 5.87
C VAL A 486 -6.23 28.10 5.46
N GLN A 487 -5.43 28.80 4.66
CA GLN A 487 -5.71 30.19 4.26
C GLN A 487 -6.86 30.30 3.25
N ASP A 488 -6.91 29.40 2.27
CA ASP A 488 -7.86 29.50 1.15
C ASP A 488 -9.21 28.85 1.48
N TYR A 489 -9.23 27.82 2.34
CA TYR A 489 -10.44 27.03 2.61
C TYR A 489 -10.89 27.03 4.07
N ASP A 490 -10.18 27.69 4.99
CA ASP A 490 -10.55 27.79 6.41
C ASP A 490 -10.77 26.41 7.06
N VAL A 491 -9.77 25.53 6.94
CA VAL A 491 -9.77 24.21 7.56
C VAL A 491 -8.71 24.11 8.66
N PRO A 492 -8.91 23.27 9.70
CA PRO A 492 -7.90 23.03 10.72
C PRO A 492 -6.58 22.51 10.13
N MET A 493 -5.44 22.86 10.76
CA MET A 493 -4.10 22.52 10.25
C MET A 493 -3.87 21.01 10.13
N ASP A 494 -4.41 20.20 11.04
CA ASP A 494 -4.28 18.74 10.97
C ASP A 494 -5.05 18.14 9.78
N VAL A 495 -6.23 18.69 9.45
CA VAL A 495 -6.98 18.34 8.24
C VAL A 495 -6.20 18.78 7.00
N ALA A 496 -5.70 20.01 6.99
CA ALA A 496 -4.89 20.52 5.88
C ALA A 496 -3.65 19.66 5.60
N GLN A 497 -2.94 19.25 6.67
CA GLN A 497 -1.78 18.38 6.57
C GLN A 497 -2.18 17.00 6.00
N HIS A 498 -3.22 16.39 6.54
CA HIS A 498 -3.75 15.10 6.06
C HIS A 498 -4.13 15.14 4.57
N ILE A 499 -4.85 16.19 4.14
CA ILE A 499 -5.24 16.35 2.74
C ILE A 499 -4.01 16.58 1.84
N SER A 500 -3.04 17.37 2.29
CA SER A 500 -1.79 17.58 1.56
C SER A 500 -0.98 16.29 1.39
N ASP A 501 -0.89 15.47 2.44
CA ASP A 501 -0.15 14.21 2.40
C ASP A 501 -0.91 13.14 1.60
N SER A 502 -2.24 13.14 1.62
CA SER A 502 -3.04 12.11 0.94
C SER A 502 -3.36 12.44 -0.51
N TYR A 503 -3.72 13.68 -0.83
CA TYR A 503 -4.19 14.12 -2.15
C TYR A 503 -3.19 15.02 -2.88
N GLY A 504 -2.17 15.50 -2.19
CA GLY A 504 -1.25 16.48 -2.75
C GLY A 504 -2.01 17.72 -3.23
N TYR A 505 -1.68 18.19 -4.43
CA TYR A 505 -2.32 19.37 -5.02
C TYR A 505 -3.79 19.17 -5.39
N ASN A 506 -4.25 17.92 -5.51
CA ASN A 506 -5.66 17.60 -5.75
C ASN A 506 -6.56 17.97 -4.56
N GLY A 507 -5.98 18.32 -3.39
CA GLY A 507 -6.72 18.91 -2.27
C GLY A 507 -7.50 20.17 -2.67
N HIS A 508 -7.02 20.98 -3.62
CA HIS A 508 -7.78 22.13 -4.14
C HIS A 508 -9.07 21.70 -4.85
N ALA A 509 -9.00 20.65 -5.68
CA ALA A 509 -10.17 20.09 -6.35
C ALA A 509 -11.16 19.53 -5.32
N LEU A 510 -10.65 18.82 -4.31
CA LEU A 510 -11.46 18.29 -3.21
C LEU A 510 -12.24 19.39 -2.47
N PHE A 511 -11.57 20.46 -2.05
CA PHE A 511 -12.23 21.54 -1.30
C PHE A 511 -13.15 22.40 -2.18
N SER A 512 -12.80 22.63 -3.45
CA SER A 512 -13.60 23.45 -4.36
C SER A 512 -14.89 22.75 -4.84
N GLN A 513 -14.86 21.42 -5.01
CA GLN A 513 -16.04 20.65 -5.41
C GLN A 513 -17.06 20.48 -4.26
N ALA A 514 -16.60 20.57 -3.01
CA ALA A 514 -17.40 20.28 -1.82
C ALA A 514 -17.22 21.32 -0.68
N PRO A 515 -17.44 22.62 -0.94
CA PRO A 515 -17.11 23.68 0.03
C PRO A 515 -17.86 23.57 1.36
N ASP A 516 -19.07 22.99 1.35
CA ASP A 516 -19.93 22.83 2.53
C ASP A 516 -19.65 21.53 3.32
N MET A 517 -18.82 20.62 2.80
CA MET A 517 -18.58 19.28 3.35
C MET A 517 -17.24 19.18 4.11
N LYS A 518 -16.86 20.23 4.84
CA LYS A 518 -15.60 20.30 5.62
C LYS A 518 -15.70 19.67 7.01
N LYS A 519 -16.86 19.10 7.37
CA LYS A 519 -17.08 18.49 8.68
C LYS A 519 -16.32 17.16 8.80
N ARG A 520 -15.81 16.88 10.00
CA ARG A 520 -15.11 15.63 10.29
C ARG A 520 -16.09 14.45 10.34
N LEU A 521 -15.66 13.32 9.78
CA LEU A 521 -16.36 12.04 9.91
C LEU A 521 -16.32 11.57 11.37
N HIS A 522 -15.18 11.74 12.05
CA HIS A 522 -14.99 11.44 13.47
C HIS A 522 -14.19 12.55 14.16
N PRO A 523 -14.51 12.96 15.40
CA PRO A 523 -13.86 14.09 16.07
C PRO A 523 -12.34 13.91 16.25
N ASN A 524 -11.88 12.69 16.48
CA ASN A 524 -10.46 12.40 16.77
C ASN A 524 -9.57 12.21 15.54
N PHE A 525 -10.14 12.25 14.32
CA PHE A 525 -9.39 11.99 13.10
C PHE A 525 -9.53 13.14 12.10
N PRO A 526 -8.55 13.35 11.21
CA PRO A 526 -8.56 14.44 10.25
C PRO A 526 -9.46 14.21 9.02
N TYR A 527 -10.17 13.07 8.96
CA TYR A 527 -11.00 12.74 7.80
C TYR A 527 -12.29 13.55 7.74
N ILE A 528 -12.62 14.09 6.57
CA ILE A 528 -13.78 14.95 6.33
C ILE A 528 -14.77 14.37 5.32
N GLU A 529 -16.00 14.85 5.35
CA GLU A 529 -17.09 14.42 4.46
C GLU A 529 -16.76 14.64 2.96
N ALA A 530 -16.04 15.71 2.63
CA ALA A 530 -15.60 16.02 1.26
C ALA A 530 -14.71 14.93 0.64
N GLU A 531 -13.90 14.21 1.43
CA GLU A 531 -13.07 13.10 0.93
C GLU A 531 -13.92 11.95 0.39
N VAL A 532 -15.08 11.68 1.00
CA VAL A 532 -15.99 10.62 0.56
C VAL A 532 -16.60 10.97 -0.80
N GLN A 533 -17.05 12.21 -0.96
CA GLN A 533 -17.57 12.69 -2.24
C GLN A 533 -16.48 12.67 -3.32
N TYR A 534 -15.28 13.16 -3.00
CA TYR A 534 -14.15 13.15 -3.92
C TYR A 534 -13.78 11.72 -4.35
N ALA A 535 -13.74 10.77 -3.42
CA ALA A 535 -13.45 9.37 -3.71
C ALA A 535 -14.45 8.75 -4.70
N VAL A 536 -15.75 9.08 -4.57
CA VAL A 536 -16.79 8.59 -5.47
C VAL A 536 -16.69 9.21 -6.86
N ARG A 537 -16.44 10.52 -6.94
CA ARG A 537 -16.46 11.27 -8.20
C ARG A 537 -15.16 11.16 -9.00
N ASN A 538 -14.02 11.16 -8.31
CA ASN A 538 -12.70 11.30 -8.95
C ASN A 538 -11.79 10.08 -8.75
N GLU A 539 -12.13 9.11 -7.89
CA GLU A 539 -11.25 7.96 -7.59
C GLU A 539 -11.94 6.60 -7.73
N TYR A 540 -13.05 6.55 -8.45
CA TYR A 540 -13.80 5.35 -8.81
C TYR A 540 -14.30 4.51 -7.63
N ALA A 541 -14.53 5.12 -6.46
CA ALA A 541 -15.10 4.40 -5.32
C ALA A 541 -16.49 3.86 -5.65
N CYS A 542 -16.69 2.54 -5.48
CA CYS A 542 -17.95 1.86 -5.76
C CYS A 542 -18.59 1.27 -4.51
N THR A 543 -17.81 0.87 -3.50
CA THR A 543 -18.30 0.26 -2.26
C THR A 543 -17.84 1.04 -1.02
N LEU A 544 -18.49 0.80 0.13
CA LEU A 544 -18.04 1.37 1.41
C LEU A 544 -16.61 0.94 1.78
N VAL A 545 -16.25 -0.31 1.47
CA VAL A 545 -14.92 -0.88 1.73
C VAL A 545 -13.86 -0.11 0.95
N ASP A 546 -14.20 0.32 -0.27
CA ASP A 546 -13.31 1.11 -1.11
C ASP A 546 -12.87 2.40 -0.40
N VAL A 547 -13.82 3.11 0.22
CA VAL A 547 -13.54 4.36 0.94
C VAL A 547 -12.73 4.10 2.22
N ILE A 548 -13.23 3.24 3.11
CA ILE A 548 -12.64 3.06 4.45
C ILE A 548 -11.26 2.39 4.43
N ALA A 549 -11.02 1.48 3.49
CA ALA A 549 -9.78 0.70 3.46
C ALA A 549 -8.69 1.37 2.61
N ARG A 550 -9.04 2.02 1.50
CA ARG A 550 -8.03 2.42 0.50
C ARG A 550 -7.90 3.93 0.31
N ARG A 551 -8.99 4.70 0.48
CA ARG A 551 -8.95 6.16 0.30
C ARG A 551 -8.65 6.85 1.62
N LEU A 552 -9.40 6.52 2.66
CA LEU A 552 -9.15 7.02 4.02
C LEU A 552 -8.10 6.18 4.75
N ARG A 553 -8.03 4.86 4.47
CA ARG A 553 -7.16 3.86 5.14
C ARG A 553 -7.42 3.70 6.64
N ILE A 554 -8.47 4.34 7.18
CA ILE A 554 -8.83 4.30 8.59
C ILE A 554 -9.10 2.89 9.10
N ALA A 555 -9.54 1.97 8.24
CA ALA A 555 -9.73 0.56 8.62
C ALA A 555 -8.42 -0.11 9.07
N PHE A 556 -7.28 0.29 8.50
CA PHE A 556 -5.95 -0.18 8.91
C PHE A 556 -5.40 0.58 10.12
N VAL A 557 -5.98 1.71 10.48
CA VAL A 557 -5.54 2.55 11.60
C VAL A 557 -6.31 2.18 12.87
N ASP A 558 -7.64 2.22 12.81
CA ASP A 558 -8.56 1.93 13.91
C ASP A 558 -9.89 1.38 13.37
N ALA A 559 -10.11 0.09 13.57
CA ALA A 559 -11.30 -0.61 13.08
C ALA A 559 -12.59 -0.19 13.84
N ALA A 560 -12.48 0.19 15.11
CA ALA A 560 -13.62 0.62 15.92
C ALA A 560 -14.07 2.03 15.55
N ALA A 561 -13.12 2.96 15.38
CA ALA A 561 -13.42 4.30 14.87
C ALA A 561 -14.02 4.24 13.46
N THR A 562 -13.54 3.31 12.61
CA THR A 562 -14.11 3.09 11.28
C THR A 562 -15.59 2.70 11.37
N LEU A 563 -15.95 1.78 12.27
CA LEU A 563 -17.35 1.37 12.49
C LEU A 563 -18.24 2.57 12.86
N HIS A 564 -17.73 3.51 13.65
CA HIS A 564 -18.47 4.74 14.02
C HIS A 564 -18.63 5.72 12.85
N MET A 565 -17.70 5.74 11.90
CA MET A 565 -17.77 6.60 10.72
C MET A 565 -18.74 6.06 9.66
N LEU A 566 -18.98 4.74 9.60
CA LEU A 566 -19.76 4.08 8.54
C LEU A 566 -21.14 4.71 8.27
N PRO A 567 -21.97 5.08 9.27
CA PRO A 567 -23.28 5.66 8.98
C PRO A 567 -23.21 6.99 8.21
N LYS A 568 -22.22 7.84 8.51
CA LYS A 568 -22.01 9.10 7.79
C LYS A 568 -21.50 8.86 6.37
N ILE A 569 -20.54 7.94 6.22
CA ILE A 569 -19.98 7.57 4.90
C ILE A 569 -21.08 6.98 4.02
N LEU A 570 -21.89 6.07 4.57
CA LEU A 570 -23.03 5.47 3.88
C LEU A 570 -24.02 6.53 3.42
N LYS A 571 -24.38 7.49 4.27
CA LYS A 571 -25.31 8.56 3.88
C LYS A 571 -24.80 9.32 2.65
N ILE A 572 -23.54 9.74 2.66
CA ILE A 572 -22.93 10.49 1.56
C ILE A 572 -22.87 9.62 0.29
N MET A 573 -22.39 8.39 0.40
CA MET A 573 -22.30 7.49 -0.76
C MET A 573 -23.67 7.13 -1.34
N ALA A 574 -24.69 6.95 -0.49
CA ALA A 574 -26.04 6.65 -0.92
C ALA A 574 -26.65 7.83 -1.70
N GLU A 575 -26.39 9.06 -1.28
CA GLU A 575 -26.79 10.27 -2.00
C GLU A 575 -26.06 10.39 -3.34
N GLU A 576 -24.74 10.20 -3.38
CA GLU A 576 -23.93 10.31 -4.61
C GLU A 576 -24.22 9.21 -5.64
N LYS A 577 -24.53 7.99 -5.19
CA LYS A 577 -24.78 6.83 -6.07
C LYS A 577 -26.26 6.55 -6.31
N GLY A 578 -27.17 7.23 -5.61
CA GLY A 578 -28.61 6.96 -5.65
C GLY A 578 -28.98 5.57 -5.12
N TRP A 579 -28.38 5.13 -4.01
CA TRP A 579 -28.62 3.80 -3.46
C TRP A 579 -29.97 3.67 -2.76
N GLU A 580 -30.74 2.66 -3.16
CA GLU A 580 -31.95 2.23 -2.45
C GLU A 580 -31.60 1.61 -1.08
N GLU A 581 -32.58 1.59 -0.17
CA GLU A 581 -32.42 1.06 1.19
C GLU A 581 -31.85 -0.37 1.22
N GLY A 582 -32.29 -1.23 0.29
CA GLY A 582 -31.77 -2.59 0.16
C GLY A 582 -30.28 -2.65 -0.17
N GLN A 583 -29.77 -1.73 -1.01
CA GLN A 583 -28.34 -1.65 -1.32
C GLN A 583 -27.56 -1.07 -0.14
N GLN A 584 -28.10 -0.06 0.54
CA GLN A 584 -27.48 0.53 1.73
C GLN A 584 -27.25 -0.52 2.84
N ILE A 585 -28.23 -1.41 3.06
CA ILE A 585 -28.11 -2.52 4.02
C ILE A 585 -26.99 -3.49 3.60
N LYS A 586 -26.95 -3.88 2.32
CA LYS A 586 -25.91 -4.79 1.80
C LYS A 586 -24.51 -4.20 1.95
N GLU A 587 -24.33 -2.93 1.58
CA GLU A 587 -23.04 -2.23 1.70
C GLU A 587 -22.61 -2.11 3.16
N MET A 588 -23.52 -1.76 4.06
CA MET A 588 -23.24 -1.69 5.50
C MET A 588 -22.81 -3.05 6.05
N GLN A 589 -23.52 -4.13 5.67
CA GLN A 589 -23.16 -5.49 6.08
C GLN A 589 -21.78 -5.90 5.55
N ALA A 590 -21.50 -5.65 4.27
CA ALA A 590 -20.20 -5.95 3.67
C ALA A 590 -19.05 -5.18 4.36
N ALA A 591 -19.25 -3.90 4.68
CA ALA A 591 -18.27 -3.11 5.40
C ALA A 591 -18.03 -3.62 6.83
N GLN A 592 -19.09 -3.99 7.55
CA GLN A 592 -18.98 -4.57 8.90
C GLN A 592 -18.27 -5.94 8.85
N GLU A 593 -18.62 -6.79 7.88
CA GLU A 593 -17.96 -8.07 7.68
C GLU A 593 -16.46 -7.91 7.38
N PHE A 594 -16.11 -6.93 6.54
CA PHE A 594 -14.72 -6.58 6.26
C PHE A 594 -13.95 -6.19 7.53
N LEU A 595 -14.53 -5.33 8.38
CA LEU A 595 -13.89 -4.92 9.64
C LEU A 595 -13.71 -6.10 10.60
N VAL A 596 -14.73 -6.97 10.71
CA VAL A 596 -14.71 -8.14 11.60
C VAL A 596 -13.71 -9.19 11.13
N ARG A 597 -13.73 -9.54 9.83
CA ARG A 597 -12.95 -10.64 9.28
C ARG A 597 -11.54 -10.24 8.86
N GLN A 598 -11.36 -9.06 8.25
CA GLN A 598 -10.07 -8.69 7.66
C GLN A 598 -9.28 -7.71 8.53
N MET A 599 -9.94 -6.87 9.34
CA MET A 599 -9.29 -5.86 10.19
C MET A 599 -9.22 -6.26 11.67
N GLY A 600 -9.55 -7.51 11.99
CA GLY A 600 -9.39 -8.08 13.33
C GLY A 600 -10.41 -7.62 14.38
N LEU A 601 -11.44 -6.84 14.01
CA LEU A 601 -12.41 -6.27 14.97
C LEU A 601 -13.11 -7.37 15.80
N GLY A 602 -13.42 -8.52 15.19
CA GLY A 602 -14.05 -9.65 15.88
C GLY A 602 -13.13 -10.37 16.88
N ALA A 603 -11.81 -10.29 16.70
CA ALA A 603 -10.82 -10.85 17.61
C ALA A 603 -10.43 -9.87 18.73
N ILE A 604 -10.54 -8.56 18.46
CA ILE A 604 -10.25 -7.46 19.40
C ILE A 604 -11.38 -7.34 20.43
N PHE A 605 -12.65 -7.43 19.99
CA PHE A 605 -13.82 -7.40 20.88
C PHE A 605 -14.36 -8.80 21.14
N ARG A 606 -13.79 -9.52 22.12
CA ARG A 606 -14.59 -10.52 22.83
C ARG A 606 -15.39 -9.78 23.91
N PRO A 607 -16.74 -9.77 23.87
CA PRO A 607 -17.49 -9.29 25.02
C PRO A 607 -17.03 -10.07 26.25
N ARG A 608 -16.80 -9.37 27.37
CA ARG A 608 -16.55 -10.01 28.67
C ARG A 608 -17.74 -10.89 29.00
N GLY A 609 -17.70 -12.16 28.62
CA GLY A 609 -18.65 -13.16 29.05
C GLY A 609 -18.52 -13.32 30.56
N ALA A 610 -19.55 -12.95 31.29
CA ALA A 610 -19.71 -13.33 32.69
C ALA A 610 -19.68 -14.87 32.78
N GLY A 611 -18.58 -15.44 33.27
CA GLY A 611 -18.38 -16.89 33.25
C GLY A 611 -17.17 -17.36 34.05
N LYS A 612 -17.33 -17.40 35.38
CA LYS A 612 -16.62 -18.21 36.38
C LYS A 612 -15.18 -18.65 36.06
N SER A 613 -14.22 -17.98 36.66
CA SER A 613 -12.84 -18.45 36.79
C SER A 613 -12.80 -19.80 37.52
N LYS A 614 -12.28 -20.84 36.86
CA LYS A 614 -11.63 -21.97 37.54
C LYS A 614 -10.12 -21.81 37.39
N PRO A 615 -9.31 -21.97 38.45
CA PRO A 615 -7.87 -21.81 38.34
C PRO A 615 -7.31 -23.02 37.59
N LYS A 616 -6.69 -22.79 36.42
CA LYS A 616 -5.84 -23.81 35.79
C LYS A 616 -4.46 -23.74 36.44
N LYS A 617 -4.02 -24.87 37.00
CA LYS A 617 -2.66 -25.10 37.51
C LYS A 617 -1.64 -24.75 36.42
N ALA A 618 -0.62 -23.99 36.81
CA ALA A 618 0.54 -23.71 35.99
C ALA A 618 1.30 -25.02 35.70
N SER A 619 1.39 -25.41 34.43
CA SER A 619 2.44 -26.31 33.95
C SER A 619 3.46 -25.46 33.19
N ALA A 620 4.65 -25.31 33.77
CA ALA A 620 5.80 -24.71 33.14
C ALA A 620 6.26 -25.58 31.96
N ALA A 621 5.95 -25.18 30.73
CA ALA A 621 6.61 -25.63 29.50
C ALA A 621 6.16 -24.74 28.32
N GLY A 622 6.55 -23.46 28.31
CA GLY A 622 6.41 -22.56 27.17
C GLY A 622 7.74 -22.39 26.44
N CYS A 623 8.15 -23.39 25.64
CA CYS A 623 9.25 -23.24 24.68
C CYS A 623 8.64 -22.89 23.32
N CYS A 624 9.09 -21.79 22.70
CA CYS A 624 8.78 -21.32 21.34
C CYS A 624 9.24 -22.28 20.21
N CYS A 625 9.36 -23.58 20.48
CA CYS A 625 10.21 -24.49 19.75
C CYS A 625 9.42 -25.49 18.88
N ARG A 626 8.16 -25.21 18.56
CA ARG A 626 7.28 -26.09 17.75
C ARG A 626 6.83 -25.47 16.41
N ALA A 627 7.68 -24.65 15.78
CA ALA A 627 7.46 -24.25 14.40
C ALA A 627 7.62 -25.43 13.41
N ALA A 628 8.53 -26.37 13.69
CA ALA A 628 8.80 -27.50 12.80
C ALA A 628 7.74 -28.64 12.85
N ALA A 629 6.89 -28.67 13.88
CA ALA A 629 5.93 -29.78 14.10
C ALA A 629 4.48 -29.44 13.69
N ARG A 630 4.26 -28.35 12.95
CA ARG A 630 2.93 -27.90 12.49
C ARG A 630 2.90 -27.54 11.00
N LYS A 631 3.69 -28.25 10.19
CA LYS A 631 3.53 -28.27 8.72
C LYS A 631 2.22 -28.93 8.27
N GLU A 632 1.51 -29.65 9.14
CA GLU A 632 0.27 -30.32 8.75
C GLU A 632 -0.96 -29.41 8.92
N ALA A 633 -1.55 -29.08 7.75
CA ALA A 633 -2.92 -28.61 7.53
C ALA A 633 -3.29 -27.21 8.06
N ARG A 634 -2.82 -26.17 7.38
CA ARG A 634 -3.53 -24.88 7.33
C ARG A 634 -4.11 -24.67 5.94
N SER A 635 -5.29 -25.24 5.69
CA SER A 635 -6.13 -24.88 4.55
C SER A 635 -7.22 -23.91 5.01
N TYR A 636 -7.42 -22.85 4.24
CA TYR A 636 -8.47 -21.86 4.49
C TYR A 636 -9.81 -22.42 3.98
N SER A 637 -10.68 -22.83 4.91
CA SER A 637 -12.01 -23.37 4.59
C SER A 637 -13.08 -22.29 4.52
N ARG A 638 -13.97 -22.47 3.55
CA ARG A 638 -15.09 -21.59 3.18
C ARG A 638 -16.37 -22.08 3.87
N ASP A 639 -16.69 -21.61 5.08
CA ASP A 639 -18.01 -21.89 5.66
C ASP A 639 -18.99 -20.75 5.34
N HIS A 640 -19.68 -20.92 4.20
CA HIS A 640 -20.96 -20.28 3.92
C HIS A 640 -22.06 -21.35 4.01
N SER A 641 -22.95 -21.23 5.00
CA SER A 641 -24.29 -21.81 4.93
C SER A 641 -25.29 -20.67 5.15
N PRO A 642 -26.26 -20.44 4.24
CA PRO A 642 -27.37 -19.55 4.52
C PRO A 642 -28.27 -20.23 5.57
N LEU A 643 -28.48 -19.56 6.71
CA LEU A 643 -29.40 -20.01 7.76
C LEU A 643 -30.81 -20.14 7.17
N ALA A 644 -31.21 -21.39 6.94
CA ALA A 644 -32.56 -21.76 6.61
C ALA A 644 -33.50 -21.42 7.78
N THR A 645 -34.59 -20.76 7.44
CA THR A 645 -35.74 -20.45 8.28
C THR A 645 -36.36 -21.73 8.86
N GLN A 646 -36.17 -21.98 10.16
CA GLN A 646 -37.05 -22.87 10.92
C GLN A 646 -37.87 -22.06 11.92
N ARG A 647 -39.17 -21.95 11.60
CA ARG A 647 -40.23 -21.58 12.53
C ARG A 647 -40.25 -22.58 13.69
N SER A 648 -40.06 -22.07 14.90
CA SER A 648 -40.44 -22.77 16.13
C SER A 648 -41.11 -21.76 17.07
N SER A 649 -42.44 -21.84 17.09
CA SER A 649 -43.32 -21.15 18.02
C SER A 649 -43.06 -21.58 19.47
N ARG A 650 -42.64 -20.65 20.33
CA ARG A 650 -42.92 -20.72 21.78
C ARG A 650 -43.23 -19.34 22.34
N ARG A 651 -44.50 -19.18 22.74
CA ARG A 651 -45.02 -18.13 23.63
C ARG A 651 -44.25 -18.15 24.95
N ILE A 652 -43.77 -17.00 25.43
CA ILE A 652 -43.79 -16.65 26.86
C ILE A 652 -44.14 -15.16 27.02
N SER A 653 -45.12 -14.97 27.92
CA SER A 653 -45.82 -13.82 28.49
C SER A 653 -45.15 -12.45 28.63
N ASN A 654 -46.02 -11.45 28.38
CA ASN A 654 -46.09 -10.08 28.90
C ASN A 654 -45.45 -9.82 30.27
N SER A 655 -44.75 -8.68 30.38
CA SER A 655 -44.87 -7.78 31.52
C SER A 655 -44.66 -6.33 31.07
N SER A 656 -45.75 -5.58 31.17
CA SER A 656 -45.92 -4.14 31.03
C SER A 656 -44.99 -3.31 31.92
N LEU A 657 -44.55 -2.14 31.42
CA LEU A 657 -44.41 -0.90 32.21
C LEU A 657 -44.53 0.31 31.26
N THR A 658 -45.37 1.25 31.70
CA THR A 658 -45.92 2.44 31.02
C THR A 658 -44.93 3.62 30.90
N PRO A 659 -45.20 4.59 30.00
CA PRO A 659 -44.41 5.80 29.83
C PRO A 659 -44.96 6.96 30.68
N THR A 660 -44.08 7.90 31.06
CA THR A 660 -44.49 9.22 31.57
C THR A 660 -43.85 10.33 30.76
N SER A 661 -44.73 11.16 30.18
CA SER A 661 -44.60 12.56 29.76
C SER A 661 -43.63 13.38 30.63
N GLY A 662 -42.85 14.35 30.14
CA GLY A 662 -43.20 15.45 29.25
C GLY A 662 -43.14 16.76 30.07
N LEU A 663 -42.41 17.77 29.60
CA LEU A 663 -42.56 19.19 29.98
C LEU A 663 -41.68 20.09 29.09
N THR A 664 -42.17 21.30 28.87
CA THR A 664 -41.96 22.22 27.75
C THR A 664 -41.27 23.53 28.14
N HIS A 665 -40.66 24.18 27.13
CA HIS A 665 -40.45 25.62 26.89
C HIS A 665 -39.74 26.53 27.92
N HIS A 666 -38.70 27.25 27.46
CA HIS A 666 -38.66 28.72 27.50
C HIS A 666 -37.66 29.28 26.48
N ALA A 667 -38.12 30.27 25.70
CA ALA A 667 -37.33 31.22 24.92
C ALA A 667 -37.22 32.55 25.71
N VAL A 668 -36.28 33.44 25.34
CA VAL A 668 -36.40 34.94 25.31
C VAL A 668 -35.05 35.62 24.96
N GLU A 669 -35.08 36.38 23.85
CA GLU A 669 -34.58 37.74 23.51
C GLU A 669 -33.09 38.19 23.61
N ASP A 670 -32.50 38.42 22.42
CA ASP A 670 -32.04 39.67 21.76
C ASP A 670 -31.42 40.91 22.47
N SER A 671 -30.25 41.31 21.91
CA SER A 671 -29.74 42.67 21.53
C SER A 671 -29.09 43.63 22.56
N PRO A 672 -28.29 44.68 22.17
CA PRO A 672 -27.75 45.09 20.84
C PRO A 672 -26.24 45.52 20.77
N GLY A 673 -25.68 45.53 19.56
CA GLY A 673 -24.95 46.67 18.93
C GLY A 673 -23.51 47.07 19.36
N CYS A 674 -22.55 47.00 18.43
CA CYS A 674 -21.57 48.08 18.20
C CYS A 674 -20.93 48.01 16.79
N SER A 675 -20.75 49.19 16.19
CA SER A 675 -20.45 49.49 14.79
C SER A 675 -18.96 49.70 14.46
N ASP A 676 -18.63 49.43 13.20
CA ASP A 676 -17.61 50.03 12.32
C ASP A 676 -16.12 50.12 12.72
N ARG A 677 -15.26 49.49 11.89
CA ARG A 677 -14.30 50.22 11.03
C ARG A 677 -13.63 49.32 9.98
N SER A 678 -13.83 49.73 8.74
CA SER A 678 -13.21 49.25 7.50
C SER A 678 -11.69 49.43 7.46
N GLY A 679 -10.97 48.39 7.02
CA GLY A 679 -9.58 48.45 6.59
C GLY A 679 -9.27 47.31 5.62
N ASN A 680 -9.44 47.56 4.32
CA ASN A 680 -9.09 46.60 3.26
C ASN A 680 -7.57 46.34 3.27
N ILE A 681 -7.17 45.12 3.63
CA ILE A 681 -5.83 44.59 3.38
C ILE A 681 -5.88 43.85 2.03
N PRO A 682 -5.01 44.14 1.04
CA PRO A 682 -5.06 43.44 -0.23
C PRO A 682 -4.56 42.00 -0.07
N THR A 683 -5.45 41.02 -0.18
CA THR A 683 -5.17 39.58 -0.05
C THR A 683 -4.76 38.89 -1.35
N VAL A 684 -4.54 39.63 -2.45
CA VAL A 684 -4.18 39.01 -3.74
C VAL A 684 -2.66 39.00 -3.92
N TRP A 685 -2.04 37.85 -3.63
CA TRP A 685 -0.66 37.57 -4.00
C TRP A 685 -0.58 37.34 -5.51
N SER A 686 0.26 38.11 -6.22
CA SER A 686 0.45 37.89 -7.64
C SER A 686 1.23 36.58 -7.89
N ASN A 687 0.75 35.77 -8.85
CA ASN A 687 1.37 34.49 -9.25
C ASN A 687 2.89 34.60 -9.49
N ARG A 688 3.36 35.77 -9.94
CA ARG A 688 4.78 36.07 -10.18
C ARG A 688 5.64 36.12 -8.90
N LYS A 689 5.10 36.62 -7.79
CA LYS A 689 5.81 36.62 -6.48
C LYS A 689 5.83 35.21 -5.87
N ARG A 690 4.77 34.43 -6.10
CA ARG A 690 4.67 33.02 -5.68
C ARG A 690 5.74 32.18 -6.36
N GLU A 691 5.87 32.30 -7.68
CA GLU A 691 6.94 31.62 -8.45
C GLU A 691 8.35 32.02 -8.01
N LEU A 692 8.58 33.30 -7.73
CA LEU A 692 9.89 33.79 -7.30
C LEU A 692 10.29 33.20 -5.94
N ILE A 693 9.35 33.13 -4.99
CA ILE A 693 9.61 32.57 -3.65
C ILE A 693 9.80 31.05 -3.73
N ILE A 694 8.97 30.35 -4.51
CA ILE A 694 9.11 28.90 -4.75
C ILE A 694 10.48 28.57 -5.35
N ASN A 695 10.95 29.36 -6.32
CA ASN A 695 12.25 29.13 -6.96
C ASN A 695 13.44 29.46 -6.04
N VAL A 696 13.34 30.53 -5.24
CA VAL A 696 14.39 30.89 -4.27
C VAL A 696 14.48 29.87 -3.12
N TRP A 697 13.36 29.29 -2.70
CA TRP A 697 13.33 28.27 -1.64
C TRP A 697 13.71 26.88 -2.12
N ARG A 698 13.32 26.47 -3.34
CA ARG A 698 13.76 25.20 -3.95
C ARG A 698 15.28 25.06 -3.96
N ASN A 699 16.00 26.14 -4.21
CA ASN A 699 17.46 26.14 -4.28
C ASN A 699 18.15 26.17 -2.90
N LYS A 700 17.44 26.46 -1.80
CA LYS A 700 18.04 26.56 -0.45
C LYS A 700 17.83 25.32 0.42
N PHE A 701 16.85 24.47 0.12
CA PHE A 701 16.48 23.30 0.94
C PHE A 701 16.52 21.95 0.19
N MET A 702 17.10 21.91 -1.01
CA MET A 702 17.48 20.66 -1.70
C MET A 702 18.96 20.25 -1.44
N CYS A 703 19.50 20.57 -0.26
CA CYS A 703 20.73 19.95 0.25
C CYS A 703 20.41 19.08 1.45
#